data_AF-A0A1Q3SMQ0-F1
#
_entry.id   AF-A0A1Q3SMQ0-F1
#
_cell.length_a   1.000
_cell.length_b   1.000
_cell.length_c   1.000
_cell.angle_alpha   90.00
_cell.angle_beta   90.00
_cell.angle_gamma   90.00
#
_symmetry.space_group_name_H-M   'P 1'
#
loop_
_entity.id
_entity.type
_entity.pdbx_description
1 polymer ?
#
loop_
_entity_poly.entity_id
_entity_poly.type
_entity_poly.pdbx_seq_one_letter_code
_entity_poly.pdbx_strand_id
1 'polypeptide(L)'
;MQGYDPKVAQRLISERLGQFREDILEQRGDVTEIQAKALSDIDHILGLVISPSQLLFPSNHSFNTFLTETKLSIFAEGLNSLQQKYNFQLAKPQKSKPLHRHEHEDFIQIELETSAEPHVFKLQDEQLIDNEGNVFQITKRLEGRGQEGMANFYSDGKKEHLIKEDDAATCVLEGTAYMVRDAKLLPSALENAANFATVGVITTGAPKPMVLSVQPRVMPSQKGGRVMPWDVIVYGAKREPKTLISWESWYAGKVSRGIAELNSSAQWQLAAGIFTSQVVGDESLHIGQFMADVDEENNIVGIKRIDFGARERYAVSRDVSREANPYTTSKQYQSIGQFGKDYCGAMLSNPQLGQKVTLLWARLDAMGDIALRKTIYENSKAAFLKQFAVLPDEQKQAALDGILKAINNPSKASIGVFDPITADGDTLDAQIASVADKIALLDGERAITMKYHAVAKFKSDIKAFNEEFAKYMPGDERLESLTVLKEKMVAGITDDKHAFELLASFDREIVKLIEEVREEPSEEAYHKIRLLSQANVELLEMVHLNEMHIPTGMNLKAIDADVRKYQTFIDCASYCLRSTVSLHKKTQVSNIMREANKGTLNDYLMKHPGIVASLSTHSSTVGALQHAIKTTKTEGEYLARKLFKRYGIDLAYLKLTPVQRLMLAQAEARNFRELRGIIDSATIHDAIAKDPLGRTTLHYLMENANADDLDSIDAIAIILQKSLGATYNTNLDIADRQGKTPLHVLLENPDAARIIGEINKRKISYGYMYGVNEMQHFFKDPSKYTKGELDQVVSLGKSRQIKLK
;
A
#
# COMPACT_ATOMS: atom_id res chain seq x y z
N MET A 1 -28.08 16.73 12.99
CA MET A 1 -28.31 17.06 14.42
C MET A 1 -27.83 18.48 14.63
N GLN A 2 -28.74 19.43 14.85
CA GLN A 2 -28.43 20.83 15.18
C GLN A 2 -28.98 21.10 16.58
N GLY A 3 -28.20 21.74 17.47
CA GLY A 3 -28.76 22.35 18.68
C GLY A 3 -28.03 22.19 20.02
N TYR A 4 -26.86 21.55 20.11
CA TYR A 4 -26.12 21.49 21.39
C TYR A 4 -24.90 22.40 21.38
N ASP A 5 -24.81 23.28 22.39
CA ASP A 5 -23.63 24.10 22.68
C ASP A 5 -22.47 23.16 23.08
N PRO A 6 -21.40 23.07 22.27
CA PRO A 6 -20.25 22.22 22.55
C PRO A 6 -19.63 22.50 23.92
N LYS A 7 -19.66 23.75 24.42
CA LYS A 7 -19.09 24.10 25.73
C LYS A 7 -19.82 23.43 26.89
N VAL A 8 -21.12 23.21 26.75
CA VAL A 8 -21.95 22.52 27.76
C VAL A 8 -21.62 21.02 27.78
N ALA A 9 -21.43 20.40 26.60
CA ALA A 9 -21.04 19.00 26.50
C ALA A 9 -19.63 18.73 27.08
N GLN A 10 -18.68 19.65 26.85
CA GLN A 10 -17.33 19.57 27.44
C GLN A 10 -17.38 19.57 28.96
N ARG A 11 -18.10 20.54 29.54
CA ARG A 11 -18.20 20.71 30.98
C ARG A 11 -18.77 19.45 31.63
N LEU A 12 -19.81 18.87 31.02
CA LEU A 12 -20.47 17.66 31.52
C LEU A 12 -19.61 16.41 31.40
N ILE A 13 -18.82 16.27 30.34
CA ILE A 13 -17.87 15.15 30.16
C ILE A 13 -16.75 15.25 31.20
N SER A 14 -16.16 16.44 31.40
CA SER A 14 -15.14 16.67 32.42
C SER A 14 -15.67 16.48 33.84
N GLU A 15 -16.85 17.01 34.16
CA GLU A 15 -17.51 16.82 35.48
C GLU A 15 -17.75 15.34 35.77
N ARG A 16 -18.16 14.54 34.77
CA ARG A 16 -18.45 13.10 34.96
C ARG A 16 -17.22 12.22 35.02
N LEU A 17 -16.19 12.52 34.24
CA LEU A 17 -14.90 11.82 34.34
C LEU A 17 -14.18 12.16 35.66
N GLY A 18 -14.30 13.41 36.13
CA GLY A 18 -13.87 13.80 37.47
C GLY A 18 -14.62 13.06 38.57
N GLN A 19 -15.95 12.95 38.47
CA GLN A 19 -16.76 12.16 39.41
C GLN A 19 -16.36 10.68 39.42
N PHE A 20 -16.16 10.08 38.24
CA PHE A 20 -15.73 8.68 38.11
C PHE A 20 -14.35 8.43 38.73
N ARG A 21 -13.43 9.39 38.61
CA ARG A 21 -12.14 9.39 39.28
C ARG A 21 -12.29 9.38 40.81
N GLU A 22 -13.11 10.29 41.35
CA GLU A 22 -13.38 10.35 42.79
C GLU A 22 -14.07 9.07 43.29
N ASP A 23 -15.00 8.50 42.52
CA ASP A 23 -15.69 7.24 42.86
C ASP A 23 -14.71 6.04 42.92
N ILE A 24 -13.69 6.01 42.05
CA ILE A 24 -12.61 4.99 42.08
C ILE A 24 -11.71 5.20 43.30
N LEU A 25 -11.42 6.45 43.68
CA LEU A 25 -10.58 6.77 44.84
C LEU A 25 -11.31 6.54 46.17
N GLU A 26 -12.64 6.72 46.22
CA GLU A 26 -13.47 6.45 47.40
C GLU A 26 -13.70 4.95 47.65
N GLN A 27 -13.66 4.11 46.62
CA GLN A 27 -13.70 2.64 46.76
C GLN A 27 -12.37 2.11 47.32
N ARG A 28 -12.16 2.32 48.63
CA ARG A 28 -10.97 1.88 49.39
C ARG A 28 -10.66 0.38 49.20
N GLY A 29 -9.63 0.11 48.43
CA GLY A 29 -8.90 -1.15 48.32
C GLY A 29 -7.77 -0.97 47.30
N ASP A 30 -6.59 -1.53 47.56
CA ASP A 30 -5.35 -1.31 46.79
C ASP A 30 -5.59 -1.11 45.29
N VAL A 31 -5.27 0.10 44.81
CA VAL A 31 -5.36 0.46 43.39
C VAL A 31 -4.40 -0.44 42.64
N THR A 32 -4.94 -1.38 41.87
CA THR A 32 -4.12 -2.29 41.05
C THR A 32 -3.32 -1.50 40.01
N GLU A 33 -2.18 -2.02 39.54
CA GLU A 33 -1.32 -1.37 38.53
C GLU A 33 -2.09 -0.99 37.25
N ILE A 34 -3.13 -1.76 36.92
CA ILE A 34 -4.04 -1.51 35.80
C ILE A 34 -4.96 -0.30 36.08
N GLN A 35 -5.46 -0.14 37.31
CA GLN A 35 -6.27 1.01 37.71
C GLN A 35 -5.42 2.28 37.84
N ALA A 36 -4.18 2.18 38.32
CA ALA A 36 -3.24 3.29 38.36
C ALA A 36 -2.87 3.78 36.95
N LYS A 37 -2.67 2.85 36.00
CA LYS A 37 -2.46 3.17 34.59
C LYS A 37 -3.70 3.77 33.94
N ALA A 38 -4.89 3.21 34.20
CA ALA A 38 -6.15 3.76 33.70
C ALA A 38 -6.43 5.17 34.24
N LEU A 39 -6.15 5.44 35.51
CA LEU A 39 -6.24 6.77 36.11
C LEU A 39 -5.21 7.74 35.50
N SER A 40 -3.97 7.29 35.27
CA SER A 40 -2.94 8.08 34.57
C SER A 40 -3.33 8.40 33.13
N ASP A 41 -3.91 7.45 32.40
CA ASP A 41 -4.37 7.64 31.02
C ASP A 41 -5.60 8.57 30.97
N ILE A 42 -6.51 8.48 31.96
CA ILE A 42 -7.65 9.39 32.12
C ILE A 42 -7.18 10.79 32.49
N ASP A 43 -6.26 10.95 33.44
CA ASP A 43 -5.70 12.25 33.84
C ASP A 43 -4.92 12.89 32.68
N HIS A 44 -4.23 12.08 31.87
CA HIS A 44 -3.56 12.52 30.64
C HIS A 44 -4.59 12.99 29.59
N ILE A 45 -5.67 12.25 29.36
CA ILE A 45 -6.73 12.63 28.43
C ILE A 45 -7.48 13.89 28.91
N LEU A 46 -7.79 13.99 30.21
CA LEU A 46 -8.49 15.13 30.82
C LEU A 46 -7.65 16.41 30.80
N GLY A 47 -6.32 16.30 30.89
CA GLY A 47 -5.41 17.42 30.73
C GLY A 47 -5.27 17.95 29.30
N LEU A 48 -5.76 17.21 28.28
CA LEU A 48 -5.46 17.47 26.87
C LEU A 48 -6.67 17.90 26.02
N VAL A 49 -7.91 17.78 26.52
CA VAL A 49 -9.12 18.15 25.76
C VAL A 49 -9.51 19.61 26.01
N ILE A 50 -9.08 20.51 25.11
CA ILE A 50 -9.38 21.95 25.17
C ILE A 50 -10.73 22.28 24.49
N SER A 51 -11.22 21.46 23.55
CA SER A 51 -12.55 21.59 22.93
C SER A 51 -13.15 20.23 22.53
N PRO A 52 -14.46 19.98 22.73
CA PRO A 52 -15.09 18.70 22.38
C PRO A 52 -15.28 18.48 20.87
N SER A 53 -15.07 19.49 20.02
CA SER A 53 -14.95 19.30 18.57
C SER A 53 -13.75 18.44 18.17
N GLN A 54 -12.83 18.17 19.10
CA GLN A 54 -11.63 17.35 18.93
C GLN A 54 -11.87 15.83 19.11
N LEU A 55 -13.09 15.43 19.48
CA LEU A 55 -13.49 14.01 19.71
C LEU A 55 -14.28 13.40 18.54
N LEU A 56 -14.04 13.83 17.30
CA LEU A 56 -14.70 13.26 16.13
C LEU A 56 -14.00 11.96 15.67
N PHE A 57 -14.72 10.84 15.75
CA PHE A 57 -14.25 9.52 15.30
C PHE A 57 -14.72 9.25 13.86
N PRO A 58 -13.89 8.62 13.01
CA PRO A 58 -14.26 8.28 11.64
C PRO A 58 -15.44 7.30 11.58
N SER A 59 -16.33 7.53 10.63
CA SER A 59 -17.71 7.03 10.54
C SER A 59 -17.90 5.53 10.25
N ASN A 60 -16.85 4.70 10.33
CA ASN A 60 -16.90 3.32 9.82
C ASN A 60 -16.50 2.21 10.82
N HIS A 61 -16.17 2.54 12.06
CA HIS A 61 -16.03 1.54 13.13
C HIS A 61 -16.83 1.98 14.35
N SER A 62 -17.64 1.07 14.90
CA SER A 62 -18.35 1.37 16.15
C SER A 62 -17.31 1.60 17.24
N PHE A 63 -17.48 2.68 18.02
CA PHE A 63 -16.63 3.00 19.16
C PHE A 63 -16.47 1.79 20.12
N ASN A 64 -17.51 0.96 20.21
CA ASN A 64 -17.49 -0.29 20.98
C ASN A 64 -16.48 -1.31 20.45
N THR A 65 -16.23 -1.38 19.14
CA THR A 65 -15.21 -2.27 18.56
C THR A 65 -13.81 -1.84 19.01
N PHE A 66 -13.54 -0.54 19.02
CA PHE A 66 -12.27 0.04 19.49
C PHE A 66 -12.01 -0.27 20.97
N LEU A 67 -13.02 -0.08 21.84
CA LEU A 67 -12.89 -0.37 23.27
C LEU A 67 -12.71 -1.86 23.55
N THR A 68 -13.31 -2.71 22.72
CA THR A 68 -13.16 -4.17 22.82
C THR A 68 -11.76 -4.61 22.38
N GLU A 69 -11.24 -4.06 21.28
CA GLU A 69 -9.91 -4.38 20.75
C GLU A 69 -8.76 -3.87 21.63
N THR A 70 -8.98 -2.77 22.35
CA THR A 70 -8.00 -2.18 23.29
C THR A 70 -8.15 -2.72 24.72
N LYS A 71 -9.10 -3.63 24.98
CA LYS A 71 -9.44 -4.16 26.32
C LYS A 71 -9.83 -3.08 27.35
N LEU A 72 -10.44 -1.99 26.89
CA LEU A 72 -10.95 -0.88 27.72
C LEU A 72 -12.44 -1.08 28.07
N SER A 73 -12.82 -2.28 28.53
CA SER A 73 -14.22 -2.67 28.78
C SER A 73 -14.94 -1.76 29.78
N ILE A 74 -14.23 -1.23 30.78
CA ILE A 74 -14.74 -0.33 31.80
C ILE A 74 -15.19 1.02 31.20
N PHE A 75 -14.45 1.53 30.21
CA PHE A 75 -14.81 2.77 29.50
C PHE A 75 -16.06 2.56 28.62
N ALA A 76 -16.25 1.36 28.08
CA ALA A 76 -17.43 0.99 27.29
C ALA A 76 -18.69 0.89 28.16
N GLU A 77 -18.58 0.34 29.37
CA GLU A 77 -19.66 0.28 30.35
C GLU A 77 -20.07 1.67 30.86
N GLY A 78 -19.08 2.56 31.08
CA GLY A 78 -19.33 3.96 31.42
C GLY A 78 -20.13 4.70 30.34
N LEU A 79 -19.77 4.52 29.07
CA LEU A 79 -20.47 5.15 27.95
C LEU A 79 -21.85 4.55 27.65
N ASN A 80 -22.01 3.23 27.78
CA ASN A 80 -23.32 2.58 27.66
C ASN A 80 -24.28 3.04 28.78
N SER A 81 -23.78 3.22 30.00
CA SER A 81 -24.56 3.77 31.11
C SER A 81 -25.00 5.22 30.84
N LEU A 82 -24.14 6.03 30.20
CA LEU A 82 -24.48 7.38 29.78
C LEU A 82 -25.52 7.41 28.64
N GLN A 83 -25.42 6.51 27.65
CA GLN A 83 -26.41 6.39 26.58
C GLN A 83 -27.80 6.04 27.11
N GLN A 84 -27.88 5.07 28.02
CA GLN A 84 -29.16 4.64 28.62
C GLN A 84 -29.76 5.75 29.50
N LYS A 85 -28.92 6.47 30.24
CA LYS A 85 -29.37 7.53 31.17
C LYS A 85 -29.83 8.80 30.46
N TYR A 86 -29.25 9.13 29.30
CA TYR A 86 -29.48 10.40 28.61
C TYR A 86 -30.08 10.27 27.19
N ASN A 87 -30.43 9.05 26.78
CA ASN A 87 -31.18 8.72 25.56
C ASN A 87 -30.59 9.31 24.26
N PHE A 88 -29.26 9.30 24.12
CA PHE A 88 -28.58 9.62 22.86
C PHE A 88 -28.05 8.34 22.19
N GLN A 89 -28.11 8.28 20.86
CA GLN A 89 -27.58 7.15 20.06
C GLN A 89 -26.25 7.51 19.42
N LEU A 90 -25.25 6.63 19.52
CA LEU A 90 -24.06 6.69 18.66
C LEU A 90 -24.47 6.39 17.21
N ALA A 91 -23.98 7.19 16.27
CA ALA A 91 -24.36 7.10 14.86
C ALA A 91 -24.07 5.72 14.27
N LYS A 92 -25.04 5.15 13.55
CA LYS A 92 -24.86 3.88 12.82
C LYS A 92 -24.06 4.12 11.53
N PRO A 93 -23.22 3.16 11.10
CA PRO A 93 -22.41 3.30 9.89
C PRO A 93 -23.30 3.43 8.65
N GLN A 94 -23.06 4.44 7.81
CA GLN A 94 -23.60 4.47 6.45
C GLN A 94 -22.72 3.59 5.55
N LYS A 95 -23.33 2.61 4.89
CA LYS A 95 -22.65 1.79 3.86
C LYS A 95 -22.16 2.71 2.74
N SER A 96 -20.84 2.79 2.54
CA SER A 96 -20.26 3.42 1.37
C SER A 96 -20.67 2.65 0.10
N LYS A 97 -21.09 3.40 -0.93
CA LYS A 97 -21.37 2.84 -2.26
C LYS A 97 -20.04 2.49 -2.96
N PRO A 98 -20.01 1.42 -3.78
CA PRO A 98 -18.84 1.10 -4.60
C PRO A 98 -18.62 2.19 -5.66
N LEU A 99 -17.37 2.64 -5.80
CA LEU A 99 -16.95 3.54 -6.87
C LEU A 99 -17.07 2.84 -8.23
N HIS A 100 -17.71 3.50 -9.19
CA HIS A 100 -17.93 3.02 -10.55
C HIS A 100 -16.61 2.87 -11.33
N ARG A 101 -16.55 1.86 -12.20
CA ARG A 101 -15.52 1.67 -13.24
C ARG A 101 -15.63 2.79 -14.27
N HIS A 102 -14.54 3.47 -14.57
CA HIS A 102 -14.42 4.30 -15.77
C HIS A 102 -13.64 3.53 -16.84
N GLU A 103 -14.17 3.53 -18.05
CA GLU A 103 -13.66 2.82 -19.22
C GLU A 103 -12.70 3.70 -20.04
N HIS A 104 -11.66 3.04 -20.57
CA HIS A 104 -10.80 3.38 -21.71
C HIS A 104 -10.40 4.85 -21.96
N GLU A 105 -9.15 5.20 -21.61
CA GLU A 105 -8.44 6.38 -22.14
C GLU A 105 -7.26 5.89 -23.02
N ASP A 106 -7.12 6.49 -24.21
CA ASP A 106 -6.08 6.19 -25.20
C ASP A 106 -4.69 6.63 -24.72
N PHE A 107 -3.67 5.83 -25.03
CA PHE A 107 -2.31 5.99 -24.53
C PHE A 107 -1.57 7.12 -25.24
N ILE A 108 -1.20 8.15 -24.48
CA ILE A 108 -0.22 9.15 -24.89
C ILE A 108 1.13 8.79 -24.26
N GLN A 109 2.17 8.75 -25.10
CA GLN A 109 3.51 8.31 -24.74
C GLN A 109 4.19 9.36 -23.83
N ILE A 110 4.68 8.92 -22.67
CA ILE A 110 5.30 9.81 -21.67
C ILE A 110 6.73 10.16 -22.12
N GLU A 111 6.92 11.37 -22.63
CA GLU A 111 8.23 12.02 -22.58
C GLU A 111 8.37 12.74 -21.24
N LEU A 112 9.37 12.36 -20.44
CA LEU A 112 9.70 13.04 -19.18
C LEU A 112 10.06 14.50 -19.49
N GLU A 113 9.47 15.46 -18.77
CA GLU A 113 9.94 16.84 -18.82
C GLU A 113 11.35 16.91 -18.22
N THR A 114 12.32 17.24 -19.05
CA THR A 114 13.74 17.27 -18.70
C THR A 114 14.18 18.59 -18.07
N SER A 115 13.30 19.58 -17.92
CA SER A 115 13.71 20.93 -17.49
C SER A 115 12.85 21.51 -16.36
N ALA A 116 13.51 22.07 -15.35
CA ALA A 116 12.92 22.82 -14.24
C ALA A 116 12.34 24.18 -14.65
N GLU A 117 11.96 24.35 -15.92
CA GLU A 117 11.49 25.64 -16.43
C GLU A 117 10.09 25.93 -15.86
N PRO A 118 9.89 27.10 -15.24
CA PRO A 118 8.55 27.54 -14.87
C PRO A 118 7.74 27.84 -16.14
N HIS A 119 6.42 27.74 -16.04
CA HIS A 119 5.52 27.94 -17.17
C HIS A 119 4.85 29.32 -17.12
N VAL A 120 4.68 29.95 -18.28
CA VAL A 120 3.91 31.19 -18.41
C VAL A 120 2.78 30.92 -19.38
N PHE A 121 1.54 31.15 -18.93
CA PHE A 121 0.33 30.89 -19.69
C PHE A 121 -0.48 32.16 -19.96
N LYS A 122 -1.24 32.11 -21.05
CA LYS A 122 -2.39 32.96 -21.35
C LYS A 122 -3.66 32.14 -21.21
N LEU A 123 -4.67 32.67 -20.54
CA LEU A 123 -5.98 32.03 -20.44
C LEU A 123 -6.90 32.54 -21.56
N GLN A 124 -7.39 31.65 -22.40
CA GLN A 124 -8.33 31.98 -23.48
C GLN A 124 -9.39 30.88 -23.57
N ASP A 125 -10.67 31.23 -23.41
CA ASP A 125 -11.80 30.30 -23.56
C ASP A 125 -11.64 28.99 -22.75
N GLU A 126 -11.18 29.12 -21.50
CA GLU A 126 -10.83 28.01 -20.58
C GLU A 126 -9.62 27.14 -20.99
N GLN A 127 -8.89 27.53 -22.04
CA GLN A 127 -7.64 26.91 -22.46
C GLN A 127 -6.45 27.69 -21.93
N LEU A 128 -5.37 26.97 -21.60
CA LEU A 128 -4.09 27.59 -21.26
C LEU A 128 -3.19 27.54 -22.49
N ILE A 129 -2.58 28.66 -22.85
CA ILE A 129 -1.66 28.76 -23.99
C ILE A 129 -0.31 29.18 -23.46
N ASP A 130 0.72 28.36 -23.63
CA ASP A 130 2.06 28.72 -23.18
C ASP A 130 2.75 29.77 -24.10
N ASN A 131 3.95 30.20 -23.73
CA ASN A 131 4.72 31.15 -24.53
C ASN A 131 5.19 30.61 -25.89
N GLU A 132 5.22 29.28 -26.06
CA GLU A 132 5.57 28.62 -27.32
C GLU A 132 4.36 28.47 -28.24
N GLY A 133 3.15 28.78 -27.75
CA GLY A 133 1.90 28.66 -28.48
C GLY A 133 1.25 27.27 -28.35
N ASN A 134 1.75 26.40 -27.47
CA ASN A 134 1.11 25.11 -27.19
C ASN A 134 -0.20 25.35 -26.45
N VAL A 135 -1.27 24.71 -26.92
CA VAL A 135 -2.62 24.83 -26.36
C VAL A 135 -2.91 23.67 -25.44
N PHE A 136 -3.10 23.96 -24.16
CA PHE A 136 -3.45 23.03 -23.11
C PHE A 136 -4.96 23.04 -22.89
N GLN A 137 -5.62 21.94 -23.24
CA GLN A 137 -7.06 21.76 -23.10
C GLN A 137 -7.39 20.96 -21.84
N ILE A 138 -8.47 21.35 -21.14
CA ILE A 138 -8.95 20.61 -19.98
C ILE A 138 -9.42 19.23 -20.42
N THR A 139 -8.75 18.19 -19.94
CA THR A 139 -9.15 16.79 -20.12
C THR A 139 -10.08 16.34 -19.00
N LYS A 140 -9.85 16.81 -17.78
CA LYS A 140 -10.64 16.44 -16.60
C LYS A 140 -10.57 17.50 -15.51
N ARG A 141 -11.75 17.88 -15.00
CA ARG A 141 -11.87 18.79 -13.85
C ARG A 141 -11.76 18.02 -12.53
N LEU A 142 -11.02 18.55 -11.57
CA LEU A 142 -10.98 17.99 -10.22
C LEU A 142 -11.87 18.81 -9.29
N GLU A 143 -12.70 18.12 -8.50
CA GLU A 143 -13.46 18.77 -7.44
C GLU A 143 -12.49 19.21 -6.34
N GLY A 144 -12.39 20.53 -6.15
CA GLY A 144 -11.40 21.19 -5.29
C GLY A 144 -11.38 20.63 -3.87
N ARG A 145 -10.17 20.33 -3.38
CA ARG A 145 -9.92 19.95 -1.98
C ARG A 145 -8.97 20.94 -1.33
N GLY A 146 -9.50 22.04 -0.80
CA GLY A 146 -8.76 22.93 0.09
C GLY A 146 -7.63 23.76 -0.53
N GLN A 147 -7.63 23.92 -1.86
CA GLN A 147 -6.77 24.85 -2.61
C GLN A 147 -7.52 26.18 -2.80
N GLU A 148 -6.82 27.29 -3.02
CA GLU A 148 -7.45 28.61 -3.18
C GLU A 148 -8.30 28.72 -4.46
N GLY A 149 -8.06 27.87 -5.48
CA GLY A 149 -8.82 27.90 -6.72
C GLY A 149 -8.85 26.62 -7.56
N MET A 150 -8.66 26.74 -8.88
CA MET A 150 -8.90 25.65 -9.85
C MET A 150 -7.83 24.54 -9.80
N ALA A 151 -8.25 23.28 -9.88
CA ALA A 151 -7.35 22.15 -10.11
C ALA A 151 -7.90 21.28 -11.24
N ASN A 152 -7.18 21.18 -12.36
CA ASN A 152 -7.62 20.36 -13.49
C ASN A 152 -6.44 19.61 -14.09
N PHE A 153 -6.77 18.54 -14.81
CA PHE A 153 -5.86 17.96 -15.77
C PHE A 153 -6.00 18.68 -17.12
N TYR A 154 -4.86 19.02 -17.71
CA TYR A 154 -4.74 19.66 -19.01
C TYR A 154 -3.82 18.84 -19.92
N SER A 155 -4.15 18.76 -21.21
CA SER A 155 -3.29 18.13 -22.21
C SER A 155 -2.98 19.06 -23.37
N ASP A 156 -1.72 19.04 -23.82
CA ASP A 156 -1.23 19.67 -25.05
C ASP A 156 -1.32 18.73 -26.28
N GLY A 157 -1.98 17.57 -26.13
CA GLY A 157 -2.06 16.50 -27.14
C GLY A 157 -0.88 15.52 -27.12
N LYS A 158 0.17 15.77 -26.33
CA LYS A 158 1.36 14.90 -26.17
C LYS A 158 1.66 14.53 -24.73
N LYS A 159 1.27 15.35 -23.77
CA LYS A 159 1.45 15.15 -22.34
C LYS A 159 0.21 15.63 -21.63
N GLU A 160 0.07 15.18 -20.40
CA GLU A 160 -1.00 15.62 -19.53
C GLU A 160 -0.42 16.09 -18.20
N HIS A 161 -0.91 17.22 -17.72
CA HIS A 161 -0.41 17.91 -16.55
C HIS A 161 -1.55 18.14 -15.57
N LEU A 162 -1.28 17.92 -14.29
CA LEU A 162 -2.06 18.46 -13.20
C LEU A 162 -1.63 19.92 -12.99
N ILE A 163 -2.54 20.86 -13.23
CA ILE A 163 -2.31 22.28 -13.00
C ILE A 163 -3.25 22.72 -11.88
N LYS A 164 -2.66 23.14 -10.76
CA LYS A 164 -3.33 23.55 -9.52
C LYS A 164 -3.10 25.03 -9.29
N GLU A 165 -4.15 25.81 -9.08
CA GLU A 165 -4.04 27.15 -8.50
C GLU A 165 -3.78 27.03 -7.00
N ASP A 166 -2.68 27.61 -6.54
CA ASP A 166 -2.25 27.56 -5.15
C ASP A 166 -1.59 28.88 -4.74
N ASP A 167 -1.32 29.03 -3.45
CA ASP A 167 -0.61 30.22 -2.98
C ASP A 167 0.83 30.27 -3.53
N ALA A 168 1.29 31.48 -3.87
CA ALA A 168 2.58 31.67 -4.52
C ALA A 168 3.77 31.11 -3.72
N ALA A 169 3.68 31.15 -2.38
CA ALA A 169 4.73 30.60 -1.52
C ALA A 169 4.80 29.07 -1.63
N THR A 170 3.65 28.39 -1.59
CA THR A 170 3.55 26.93 -1.77
C THR A 170 4.08 26.53 -3.15
N CYS A 171 3.68 27.21 -4.22
CA CYS A 171 4.18 26.90 -5.57
C CYS A 171 5.70 27.02 -5.68
N VAL A 172 6.31 28.08 -5.13
CA VAL A 172 7.77 28.26 -5.14
C VAL A 172 8.47 27.18 -4.31
N LEU A 173 7.94 26.84 -3.14
CA LEU A 173 8.54 25.81 -2.27
C LEU A 173 8.43 24.42 -2.92
N GLU A 174 7.31 24.08 -3.55
CA GLU A 174 7.16 22.86 -4.35
C GLU A 174 8.14 22.82 -5.53
N GLY A 175 8.24 23.92 -6.27
CA GLY A 175 9.14 24.04 -7.41
C GLY A 175 10.62 23.94 -7.02
N THR A 176 10.99 24.39 -5.83
CA THR A 176 12.38 24.28 -5.35
C THR A 176 12.78 22.82 -5.08
N ALA A 177 11.83 21.92 -4.82
CA ALA A 177 12.12 20.49 -4.60
C ALA A 177 12.79 19.82 -5.81
N TYR A 178 12.62 20.39 -7.00
CA TYR A 178 13.26 19.95 -8.24
C TYR A 178 14.79 19.87 -8.15
N MET A 179 15.40 20.62 -7.22
CA MET A 179 16.84 20.60 -6.95
C MET A 179 17.39 19.20 -6.69
N VAL A 180 16.59 18.27 -6.15
CA VAL A 180 17.02 16.89 -5.90
C VAL A 180 17.38 16.18 -7.21
N ARG A 181 16.63 16.46 -8.27
CA ARG A 181 16.85 15.91 -9.60
C ARG A 181 18.03 16.59 -10.29
N ASP A 182 18.09 17.92 -10.25
CA ASP A 182 19.18 18.69 -10.88
C ASP A 182 20.54 18.41 -10.24
N ALA A 183 20.57 18.22 -8.92
CA ALA A 183 21.75 17.79 -8.17
C ALA A 183 22.09 16.29 -8.35
N LYS A 184 21.27 15.53 -9.10
CA LYS A 184 21.43 14.08 -9.34
C LYS A 184 21.62 13.26 -8.06
N LEU A 185 20.84 13.61 -7.03
CA LEU A 185 20.92 12.95 -5.73
C LEU A 185 20.25 11.57 -5.71
N LEU A 186 19.44 11.24 -6.71
CA LEU A 186 18.86 9.90 -6.90
C LEU A 186 19.63 9.13 -7.99
N PRO A 187 19.72 7.78 -7.91
CA PRO A 187 20.23 6.98 -9.02
C PRO A 187 19.28 7.09 -10.22
N SER A 188 19.80 6.89 -11.44
CA SER A 188 19.03 6.99 -12.70
C SER A 188 17.72 6.20 -12.67
N ALA A 189 17.74 4.96 -12.14
CA ALA A 189 16.57 4.09 -11.97
C ALA A 189 15.41 4.76 -11.23
N LEU A 190 15.75 5.64 -10.28
CA LEU A 190 14.83 6.19 -9.30
C LEU A 190 14.56 7.68 -9.52
N GLU A 191 15.13 8.31 -10.54
CA GLU A 191 14.89 9.72 -10.86
C GLU A 191 13.39 10.03 -11.04
N ASN A 192 12.61 9.05 -11.51
CA ASN A 192 11.17 9.16 -11.76
C ASN A 192 10.29 8.75 -10.57
N ALA A 193 10.89 8.41 -9.42
CA ALA A 193 10.16 8.04 -8.21
C ALA A 193 9.51 9.27 -7.51
N ALA A 194 10.03 10.46 -7.78
CA ALA A 194 9.47 11.73 -7.33
C ALA A 194 8.87 12.48 -8.53
N ASN A 195 7.62 12.92 -8.38
CA ASN A 195 6.93 13.73 -9.38
C ASN A 195 6.92 15.18 -8.92
N PHE A 196 7.88 15.96 -9.44
CA PHE A 196 8.05 17.35 -9.06
C PHE A 196 7.05 18.26 -9.78
N ALA A 197 6.64 19.33 -9.11
CA ALA A 197 5.90 20.43 -9.72
C ALA A 197 6.85 21.58 -10.03
N THR A 198 6.48 22.45 -10.96
CA THR A 198 7.12 23.75 -11.24
C THR A 198 6.10 24.87 -11.05
N VAL A 199 6.58 26.10 -10.87
CA VAL A 199 5.73 27.28 -10.82
C VAL A 199 5.19 27.57 -12.23
N GLY A 200 3.89 27.81 -12.32
CA GLY A 200 3.24 28.38 -13.49
C GLY A 200 2.60 29.73 -13.15
N VAL A 201 2.44 30.61 -14.14
CA VAL A 201 1.72 31.88 -13.97
C VAL A 201 0.78 32.14 -15.13
N ILE A 202 -0.41 32.68 -14.85
CA ILE A 202 -1.32 33.21 -15.88
C ILE A 202 -1.15 34.73 -15.92
N THR A 203 -0.59 35.23 -17.02
CA THR A 203 -0.24 36.66 -17.16
C THR A 203 -1.30 37.48 -17.90
N THR A 204 -2.15 36.83 -18.70
CA THR A 204 -3.21 37.50 -19.49
C THR A 204 -4.46 36.63 -19.55
N GLY A 205 -5.64 37.27 -19.64
CA GLY A 205 -6.94 36.61 -19.75
C GLY A 205 -7.60 36.20 -18.43
N ALA A 206 -6.87 36.26 -17.31
CA ALA A 206 -7.44 36.12 -15.98
C ALA A 206 -7.77 37.49 -15.34
N PRO A 207 -8.76 37.60 -14.43
CA PRO A 207 -9.11 38.86 -13.76
C PRO A 207 -7.99 39.41 -12.87
N LYS A 208 -7.10 38.52 -12.40
CA LYS A 208 -5.90 38.81 -11.61
C LYS A 208 -4.81 37.82 -12.01
N PRO A 209 -3.51 38.15 -11.87
CA PRO A 209 -2.45 37.18 -12.05
C PRO A 209 -2.66 35.98 -11.12
N MET A 210 -2.61 34.77 -11.68
CA MET A 210 -2.79 33.53 -10.92
C MET A 210 -1.48 32.76 -10.91
N VAL A 211 -1.11 32.23 -9.75
CA VAL A 211 0.05 31.35 -9.59
C VAL A 211 -0.42 29.92 -9.55
N LEU A 212 0.32 29.06 -10.23
CA LEU A 212 -0.02 27.67 -10.48
C LEU A 212 1.13 26.77 -10.03
N SER A 213 0.78 25.58 -9.54
CA SER A 213 1.67 24.42 -9.44
C SER A 213 1.38 23.53 -10.65
N VAL A 214 2.36 23.41 -11.54
CA VAL A 214 2.29 22.62 -12.79
C VAL A 214 3.05 21.34 -12.57
N GLN A 215 2.38 20.20 -12.67
CA GLN A 215 2.96 18.89 -12.38
C GLN A 215 2.58 17.90 -13.49
N PRO A 216 3.49 17.07 -14.01
CA PRO A 216 3.11 15.99 -14.91
C PRO A 216 2.07 15.06 -14.26
N ARG A 217 1.04 14.63 -15.01
CA ARG A 217 0.07 13.65 -14.51
C ARG A 217 0.78 12.31 -14.32
N VAL A 218 0.54 11.69 -13.16
CA VAL A 218 0.98 10.32 -12.94
C VAL A 218 0.09 9.39 -13.77
N MET A 219 0.69 8.79 -14.79
CA MET A 219 0.04 7.84 -15.71
C MET A 219 0.46 6.40 -15.41
N PRO A 220 -0.42 5.41 -15.67
CA PRO A 220 -0.07 4.01 -15.48
C PRO A 220 1.03 3.59 -16.46
N SER A 221 1.97 2.77 -16.00
CA SER A 221 3.12 2.33 -16.81
C SER A 221 2.77 1.27 -17.85
N GLN A 222 1.60 0.63 -17.74
CA GLN A 222 1.20 -0.50 -18.57
C GLN A 222 -0.22 -0.32 -19.11
N LYS A 223 -0.50 -0.96 -20.25
CA LYS A 223 -1.83 -1.03 -20.83
C LYS A 223 -2.80 -1.74 -19.87
N GLY A 224 -3.95 -1.11 -19.59
CA GLY A 224 -4.93 -1.61 -18.63
C GLY A 224 -4.61 -1.35 -17.15
N GLY A 225 -3.43 -0.82 -16.85
CA GLY A 225 -3.08 -0.35 -15.50
C GLY A 225 -3.86 0.90 -15.09
N ARG A 226 -3.84 1.22 -13.80
CA ARG A 226 -4.50 2.40 -13.24
C ARG A 226 -3.65 3.02 -12.14
N VAL A 227 -3.82 4.32 -11.92
CA VAL A 227 -3.12 5.05 -10.86
C VAL A 227 -4.10 5.41 -9.75
N MET A 228 -3.72 5.17 -8.50
CA MET A 228 -4.55 5.43 -7.34
C MET A 228 -3.73 5.99 -6.17
N PRO A 229 -4.32 6.86 -5.31
CA PRO A 229 -3.69 7.23 -4.05
C PRO A 229 -3.38 6.00 -3.19
N TRP A 230 -2.18 5.92 -2.64
CA TRP A 230 -1.73 4.74 -1.91
C TRP A 230 -2.50 4.54 -0.59
N ASP A 231 -2.96 5.62 0.03
CA ASP A 231 -3.83 5.58 1.22
C ASP A 231 -5.16 4.86 0.94
N VAL A 232 -5.75 5.03 -0.25
CA VAL A 232 -6.94 4.29 -0.67
C VAL A 232 -6.65 2.79 -0.77
N ILE A 233 -5.45 2.41 -1.23
CA ILE A 233 -5.07 0.99 -1.32
C ILE A 233 -4.86 0.38 0.06
N VAL A 234 -4.18 1.10 0.97
CA VAL A 234 -3.84 0.57 2.31
C VAL A 234 -5.04 0.60 3.25
N TYR A 235 -5.87 1.65 3.19
CA TYR A 235 -6.99 1.84 4.13
C TYR A 235 -8.36 1.51 3.55
N GLY A 236 -8.49 1.40 2.22
CA GLY A 236 -9.78 1.26 1.54
C GLY A 236 -10.56 2.57 1.39
N ALA A 237 -9.98 3.69 1.85
CA ALA A 237 -10.56 5.01 1.76
C ALA A 237 -9.46 6.07 1.75
N LYS A 238 -9.74 7.23 1.16
CA LYS A 238 -8.83 8.38 1.19
C LYS A 238 -8.78 8.96 2.60
N ARG A 239 -7.60 9.32 3.08
CA ARG A 239 -7.39 9.85 4.42
C ARG A 239 -8.11 11.17 4.63
N GLU A 240 -8.44 11.47 5.88
CA GLU A 240 -8.93 12.79 6.30
C GLU A 240 -7.75 13.66 6.75
N PRO A 241 -7.46 14.79 6.07
CA PRO A 241 -6.22 15.55 6.28
C PRO A 241 -6.17 16.37 7.58
N LYS A 242 -7.30 16.56 8.29
CA LYS A 242 -7.43 17.47 9.45
C LYS A 242 -7.59 16.77 10.81
N THR A 243 -7.10 15.53 10.95
CA THR A 243 -7.14 14.81 12.23
C THR A 243 -5.97 15.19 13.14
N LEU A 244 -6.15 15.15 14.47
CA LEU A 244 -5.06 15.37 15.44
C LEU A 244 -4.02 14.24 15.41
N ILE A 245 -4.49 13.01 15.26
CA ILE A 245 -3.66 11.79 15.19
C ILE A 245 -3.57 11.33 13.73
N SER A 246 -2.39 10.93 13.26
CA SER A 246 -2.23 10.41 11.89
C SER A 246 -2.95 9.07 11.71
N TRP A 247 -3.56 8.88 10.54
CA TRP A 247 -4.08 7.56 10.13
C TRP A 247 -2.96 6.51 10.10
N GLU A 248 -1.75 6.92 9.76
CA GLU A 248 -0.54 6.12 9.72
C GLU A 248 -0.19 5.56 11.10
N SER A 249 -0.34 6.33 12.17
CA SER A 249 -0.19 5.85 13.55
C SER A 249 -1.35 4.96 13.99
N TRP A 250 -2.59 5.29 13.63
CA TRP A 250 -3.75 4.42 13.88
C TRP A 250 -3.66 3.06 13.18
N TYR A 251 -2.97 3.01 12.04
CA TYR A 251 -2.93 1.84 11.16
C TYR A 251 -1.50 1.43 10.80
N ALA A 252 -0.53 1.61 11.70
CA ALA A 252 0.89 1.31 11.44
C ALA A 252 1.10 -0.12 10.94
N GLY A 253 0.37 -1.09 11.51
CA GLY A 253 0.38 -2.49 11.04
C GLY A 253 -0.18 -2.69 9.63
N LYS A 254 -1.14 -1.89 9.16
CA LYS A 254 -1.60 -1.93 7.76
C LYS A 254 -0.58 -1.30 6.82
N VAL A 255 0.06 -0.20 7.21
CA VAL A 255 1.13 0.45 6.44
C VAL A 255 2.32 -0.48 6.27
N SER A 256 2.84 -1.02 7.37
CA SER A 256 3.98 -1.95 7.37
C SER A 256 3.70 -3.21 6.53
N ARG A 257 2.47 -3.76 6.61
CA ARG A 257 2.03 -4.85 5.72
C ARG A 257 1.95 -4.42 4.26
N GLY A 258 1.37 -3.25 3.98
CA GLY A 258 1.29 -2.69 2.63
C GLY A 258 2.66 -2.57 1.97
N ILE A 259 3.68 -2.13 2.73
CA ILE A 259 5.08 -2.02 2.30
C ILE A 259 5.72 -3.39 2.07
N ALA A 260 5.55 -4.33 3.02
CA ALA A 260 6.10 -5.69 2.91
C ALA A 260 5.53 -6.48 1.72
N GLU A 261 4.39 -6.03 1.20
CA GLU A 261 3.70 -6.59 0.06
C GLU A 261 4.08 -5.95 -1.29
N LEU A 262 4.88 -4.87 -1.29
CA LEU A 262 5.40 -4.26 -2.52
C LEU A 262 6.51 -5.12 -3.12
N ASN A 263 6.65 -5.08 -4.45
CA ASN A 263 7.85 -5.61 -5.11
C ASN A 263 9.07 -4.71 -4.81
N SER A 264 10.28 -5.22 -5.08
CA SER A 264 11.53 -4.50 -4.75
C SER A 264 11.60 -3.13 -5.42
N SER A 265 11.25 -3.04 -6.71
CA SER A 265 11.24 -1.78 -7.46
C SER A 265 10.32 -0.72 -6.82
N ALA A 266 9.09 -1.08 -6.47
CA ALA A 266 8.14 -0.18 -5.81
C ALA A 266 8.60 0.21 -4.39
N GLN A 267 9.28 -0.68 -3.66
CA GLN A 267 9.91 -0.33 -2.38
C GLN A 267 11.06 0.67 -2.56
N TRP A 268 11.89 0.52 -3.59
CA TRP A 268 12.95 1.47 -3.92
C TRP A 268 12.39 2.83 -4.34
N GLN A 269 11.32 2.87 -5.11
CA GLN A 269 10.64 4.11 -5.48
C GLN A 269 10.02 4.79 -4.25
N LEU A 270 9.39 4.02 -3.35
CA LEU A 270 8.90 4.54 -2.07
C LEU A 270 10.05 5.11 -1.22
N ALA A 271 11.18 4.39 -1.13
CA ALA A 271 12.37 4.85 -0.42
C ALA A 271 12.94 6.15 -1.02
N ALA A 272 13.00 6.25 -2.35
CA ALA A 272 13.44 7.44 -3.08
C ALA A 272 12.49 8.63 -2.85
N GLY A 273 11.18 8.40 -2.77
CA GLY A 273 10.21 9.42 -2.40
C GLY A 273 10.42 9.93 -0.96
N ILE A 274 10.66 9.04 0.00
CA ILE A 274 10.99 9.40 1.39
C ILE A 274 12.30 10.19 1.45
N PHE A 275 13.35 9.68 0.80
CA PHE A 275 14.64 10.36 0.69
C PHE A 275 14.48 11.78 0.12
N THR A 276 13.73 11.93 -0.97
CA THR A 276 13.46 13.23 -1.60
C THR A 276 12.79 14.20 -0.62
N SER A 277 11.72 13.76 0.06
CA SER A 277 11.07 14.56 1.10
C SER A 277 12.02 14.99 2.22
N GLN A 278 12.91 14.09 2.66
CA GLN A 278 13.91 14.40 3.68
C GLN A 278 14.98 15.39 3.17
N VAL A 279 15.41 15.28 1.92
CA VAL A 279 16.36 16.21 1.31
C VAL A 279 15.79 17.62 1.21
N VAL A 280 14.49 17.77 0.94
CA VAL A 280 13.83 19.10 0.79
C VAL A 280 13.23 19.64 2.10
N GLY A 281 13.18 18.84 3.16
CA GLY A 281 12.68 19.27 4.47
C GLY A 281 11.17 19.21 4.63
N ASP A 282 10.53 18.31 3.88
CA ASP A 282 9.11 18.02 3.97
C ASP A 282 8.82 17.19 5.23
N GLU A 283 8.40 17.86 6.30
CA GLU A 283 8.06 17.21 7.57
C GLU A 283 6.62 16.67 7.62
N SER A 284 5.79 16.96 6.61
CA SER A 284 4.41 16.47 6.53
C SER A 284 4.28 15.22 5.66
N LEU A 285 5.36 14.46 5.44
CA LEU A 285 5.38 13.32 4.54
C LEU A 285 4.42 12.21 4.99
N HIS A 286 3.35 11.92 4.26
CA HIS A 286 2.35 10.92 4.66
C HIS A 286 1.93 10.00 3.50
N ILE A 287 1.21 8.91 3.80
CA ILE A 287 0.91 7.87 2.78
C ILE A 287 0.04 8.40 1.62
N GLY A 288 -0.83 9.37 1.89
CA GLY A 288 -1.65 10.04 0.88
C GLY A 288 -0.89 10.92 -0.13
N GLN A 289 0.42 11.14 0.04
CA GLN A 289 1.28 11.85 -0.93
C GLN A 289 1.97 10.87 -1.90
N PHE A 290 1.59 9.60 -1.88
CA PHE A 290 2.10 8.61 -2.81
C PHE A 290 0.98 8.15 -3.74
N MET A 291 1.26 8.17 -5.04
CA MET A 291 0.42 7.60 -6.08
C MET A 291 0.97 6.22 -6.45
N ALA A 292 0.15 5.19 -6.32
CA ALA A 292 0.49 3.84 -6.71
C ALA A 292 -0.01 3.56 -8.14
N ASP A 293 0.89 3.08 -8.98
CA ASP A 293 0.58 2.47 -10.26
C ASP A 293 0.26 0.99 -10.03
N VAL A 294 -0.92 0.55 -10.45
CA VAL A 294 -1.38 -0.82 -10.30
C VAL A 294 -1.75 -1.45 -11.63
N ASP A 295 -1.39 -2.72 -11.81
CA ASP A 295 -1.73 -3.50 -12.99
C ASP A 295 -3.22 -3.91 -13.04
N GLU A 296 -3.63 -4.62 -14.09
CA GLU A 296 -5.00 -5.13 -14.27
C GLU A 296 -5.45 -6.06 -13.11
N GLU A 297 -4.49 -6.69 -12.43
CA GLU A 297 -4.70 -7.58 -11.28
C GLU A 297 -4.74 -6.83 -9.94
N ASN A 298 -4.54 -5.50 -9.96
CA ASN A 298 -4.44 -4.61 -8.80
C ASN A 298 -3.16 -4.80 -7.96
N ASN A 299 -2.11 -5.39 -8.52
CA ASN A 299 -0.80 -5.40 -7.87
C ASN A 299 -0.12 -4.05 -8.07
N ILE A 300 0.54 -3.54 -7.02
CA ILE A 300 1.31 -2.30 -7.13
C ILE A 300 2.60 -2.61 -7.89
N VAL A 301 2.72 -2.05 -9.10
CA VAL A 301 3.88 -2.18 -9.97
C VAL A 301 4.82 -0.98 -9.86
N GLY A 302 4.33 0.15 -9.35
CA GLY A 302 5.15 1.31 -9.04
C GLY A 302 4.50 2.26 -8.03
N ILE A 303 5.30 3.12 -7.41
CA ILE A 303 4.86 4.16 -6.49
C ILE A 303 5.61 5.46 -6.83
N LYS A 304 4.89 6.58 -6.87
CA LYS A 304 5.49 7.91 -7.06
C LYS A 304 5.08 8.88 -5.96
N ARG A 305 6.03 9.68 -5.49
CA ARG A 305 5.83 10.74 -4.50
C ARG A 305 5.32 12.02 -5.18
N ILE A 306 4.27 12.65 -4.65
CA ILE A 306 3.60 13.87 -5.19
C ILE A 306 3.37 14.94 -4.11
N ASP A 307 3.48 16.23 -4.45
CA ASP A 307 3.28 17.41 -3.58
C ASP A 307 4.38 17.63 -2.52
N PHE A 308 5.30 18.59 -2.71
CA PHE A 308 6.47 18.82 -1.83
C PHE A 308 6.39 20.13 -1.01
N GLY A 309 5.20 20.71 -0.84
CA GLY A 309 5.04 22.09 -0.36
C GLY A 309 5.32 22.35 1.12
N ALA A 310 5.37 21.32 1.97
CA ALA A 310 5.49 21.48 3.43
C ALA A 310 6.95 21.59 3.92
N ARG A 311 7.73 22.54 3.37
CA ARG A 311 9.15 22.75 3.71
C ARG A 311 9.30 23.57 4.99
N GLU A 312 9.88 22.97 6.04
CA GLU A 312 10.02 23.61 7.35
C GLU A 312 11.47 23.66 7.85
N ARG A 313 11.86 24.75 8.55
CA ARG A 313 13.24 24.91 9.08
C ARG A 313 13.61 23.88 10.15
N TYR A 314 12.62 23.33 10.85
CA TYR A 314 12.82 22.37 11.92
C TYR A 314 13.16 20.96 11.43
N ALA A 315 13.05 20.70 10.12
CA ALA A 315 13.58 19.49 9.53
C ALA A 315 15.11 19.32 9.73
N VAL A 316 15.82 20.41 10.02
CA VAL A 316 17.26 20.42 10.35
C VAL A 316 17.51 20.03 11.83
N SER A 317 16.49 20.16 12.71
CA SER A 317 16.60 19.95 14.16
C SER A 317 16.40 18.50 14.62
N ARG A 318 16.45 17.51 13.71
CA ARG A 318 16.41 16.09 14.07
C ARG A 318 17.59 15.81 14.99
N ASP A 319 17.31 15.72 16.29
CA ASP A 319 18.32 15.83 17.34
C ASP A 319 19.22 14.59 17.34
N VAL A 320 20.40 14.79 16.76
CA VAL A 320 21.52 13.84 16.58
C VAL A 320 21.91 13.14 17.89
N SER A 321 21.63 13.75 19.06
CA SER A 321 22.12 13.27 20.35
C SER A 321 21.14 12.39 21.13
N ARG A 322 19.85 12.36 20.78
CA ARG A 322 18.78 11.74 21.60
C ARG A 322 17.63 11.09 20.82
N GLU A 323 17.70 10.98 19.50
CA GLU A 323 16.66 10.34 18.68
C GLU A 323 17.00 8.88 18.33
N ALA A 324 16.02 7.99 18.46
CA ALA A 324 16.17 6.56 18.13
C ALA A 324 16.17 6.30 16.60
N ASN A 325 15.80 7.30 15.78
CA ASN A 325 15.81 7.20 14.31
C ASN A 325 15.79 8.60 13.65
N PRO A 326 16.89 9.10 13.05
CA PRO A 326 16.97 10.43 12.42
C PRO A 326 16.17 10.55 11.12
N TYR A 327 15.55 9.47 10.66
CA TYR A 327 14.67 9.46 9.50
C TYR A 327 13.20 9.79 9.85
N THR A 328 12.85 9.88 11.14
CA THR A 328 11.51 10.23 11.59
C THR A 328 11.25 11.73 11.51
N THR A 329 10.00 12.10 11.71
CA THR A 329 9.60 13.51 11.83
C THR A 329 10.19 14.11 13.11
N SER A 330 10.68 15.35 13.08
CA SER A 330 11.34 15.97 14.25
C SER A 330 10.43 16.00 15.48
N LYS A 331 10.99 15.87 16.69
CA LYS A 331 10.21 16.00 17.94
C LYS A 331 9.52 17.36 18.05
N GLN A 332 10.13 18.40 17.47
CA GLN A 332 9.59 19.76 17.40
C GLN A 332 8.34 19.83 16.54
N TYR A 333 8.28 19.07 15.44
CA TYR A 333 7.07 18.91 14.65
C TYR A 333 5.99 18.12 15.40
N GLN A 334 6.36 17.17 16.26
CA GLN A 334 5.40 16.38 17.05
C GLN A 334 4.76 17.19 18.20
N SER A 335 5.52 18.09 18.83
CA SER A 335 5.11 18.80 20.06
C SER A 335 4.06 19.92 19.88
N ILE A 336 3.77 20.31 18.64
CA ILE A 336 2.90 21.46 18.28
C ILE A 336 1.42 21.07 18.05
N GLY A 337 0.94 20.03 18.74
CA GLY A 337 -0.44 19.54 18.59
C GLY A 337 -0.67 18.63 17.38
N GLN A 338 0.40 18.16 16.73
CA GLN A 338 0.38 17.14 15.67
C GLN A 338 0.79 15.77 16.27
N PHE A 339 0.17 15.40 17.39
CA PHE A 339 0.54 14.20 18.15
C PHE A 339 0.33 12.91 17.35
N GLY A 340 1.35 12.05 17.30
CA GLY A 340 1.29 10.82 16.52
C GLY A 340 1.22 11.08 15.01
N LYS A 341 1.87 12.15 14.52
CA LYS A 341 2.11 12.39 13.09
C LYS A 341 3.57 12.15 12.73
N ASP A 342 4.16 11.11 13.31
CA ASP A 342 5.39 10.53 12.78
C ASP A 342 5.08 9.61 11.61
N TYR A 343 4.62 10.23 10.53
CA TYR A 343 4.21 9.53 9.33
C TYR A 343 5.37 8.75 8.69
N CYS A 344 6.57 9.35 8.68
CA CYS A 344 7.81 8.71 8.27
C CYS A 344 8.14 7.51 9.14
N GLY A 345 8.12 7.64 10.47
CA GLY A 345 8.45 6.52 11.37
C GLY A 345 7.50 5.34 11.23
N ALA A 346 6.20 5.57 10.98
CA ALA A 346 5.26 4.50 10.69
C ALA A 346 5.66 3.70 9.42
N MET A 347 6.08 4.38 8.35
CA MET A 347 6.56 3.72 7.13
C MET A 347 7.92 3.03 7.36
N LEU A 348 8.85 3.71 8.02
CA LEU A 348 10.22 3.24 8.27
C LEU A 348 10.31 2.20 9.39
N SER A 349 9.21 1.92 10.09
CA SER A 349 9.09 0.75 10.97
C SER A 349 9.22 -0.57 10.20
N ASN A 350 9.01 -0.54 8.87
CA ASN A 350 9.37 -1.66 8.00
C ASN A 350 10.89 -1.67 7.79
N PRO A 351 11.61 -2.73 8.23
CA PRO A 351 13.07 -2.76 8.22
C PRO A 351 13.66 -2.73 6.80
N GLN A 352 12.99 -3.33 5.81
CA GLN A 352 13.45 -3.33 4.42
C GLN A 352 13.40 -1.91 3.84
N LEU A 353 12.31 -1.18 4.08
CA LEU A 353 12.20 0.20 3.62
C LEU A 353 13.20 1.10 4.34
N GLY A 354 13.39 0.92 5.65
CA GLY A 354 14.41 1.65 6.43
C GLY A 354 15.83 1.41 5.92
N GLN A 355 16.16 0.18 5.54
CA GLN A 355 17.45 -0.17 4.94
C GLN A 355 17.65 0.52 3.59
N LYS A 356 16.64 0.52 2.71
CA LYS A 356 16.70 1.20 1.40
C LYS A 356 16.92 2.70 1.53
N VAL A 357 16.19 3.36 2.45
CA VAL A 357 16.40 4.80 2.74
C VAL A 357 17.80 5.05 3.29
N THR A 358 18.29 4.17 4.17
CA THR A 358 19.66 4.25 4.70
C THR A 358 20.70 4.15 3.58
N LEU A 359 20.52 3.23 2.63
CA LEU A 359 21.43 3.06 1.48
C LEU A 359 21.44 4.30 0.57
N LEU A 360 20.26 4.89 0.30
CA LEU A 360 20.16 6.12 -0.52
C LEU A 360 20.91 7.31 0.09
N TRP A 361 20.93 7.43 1.42
CA TRP A 361 21.72 8.44 2.11
C TRP A 361 23.20 8.08 2.22
N ALA A 362 23.51 6.83 2.60
CA ALA A 362 24.88 6.38 2.81
C ALA A 362 25.72 6.48 1.53
N ARG A 363 25.13 6.23 0.35
CA ARG A 363 25.86 6.34 -0.93
C ARG A 363 26.39 7.75 -1.22
N LEU A 364 25.78 8.79 -0.64
CA LEU A 364 26.27 10.16 -0.81
C LEU A 364 27.61 10.40 -0.11
N ASP A 365 28.09 9.45 0.70
CA ASP A 365 29.43 9.50 1.28
C ASP A 365 30.52 9.54 0.22
N ALA A 366 30.30 8.90 -0.93
CA ALA A 366 31.20 8.93 -2.08
C ALA A 366 31.46 10.35 -2.63
N MET A 367 30.51 11.27 -2.47
CA MET A 367 30.67 12.66 -2.92
C MET A 367 31.59 13.47 -1.98
N GLY A 368 31.74 13.04 -0.72
CA GLY A 368 32.42 13.82 0.31
C GLY A 368 31.61 15.03 0.80
N ASP A 369 31.87 15.46 2.04
CA ASP A 369 31.06 16.48 2.72
C ASP A 369 31.05 17.84 2.01
N ILE A 370 32.23 18.29 1.57
CA ILE A 370 32.39 19.61 0.95
C ILE A 370 31.64 19.66 -0.39
N ALA A 371 31.81 18.64 -1.24
CA ALA A 371 31.19 18.64 -2.55
C ALA A 371 29.68 18.39 -2.47
N LEU A 372 29.21 17.52 -1.56
CA LEU A 372 27.78 17.31 -1.34
C LEU A 372 27.10 18.61 -0.89
N ARG A 373 27.67 19.29 0.12
CA ARG A 373 27.14 20.56 0.64
C ARG A 373 27.08 21.62 -0.46
N LYS A 374 28.17 21.76 -1.23
CA LYS A 374 28.24 22.71 -2.35
C LYS A 374 27.20 22.40 -3.42
N THR A 375 27.08 21.13 -3.82
CA THR A 375 26.13 20.69 -4.86
C THR A 375 24.69 21.01 -4.45
N ILE A 376 24.30 20.68 -3.22
CA ILE A 376 22.95 20.94 -2.72
C ILE A 376 22.70 22.44 -2.60
N TYR A 377 23.66 23.18 -2.07
CA TYR A 377 23.54 24.63 -1.93
C TYR A 377 23.32 25.32 -3.28
N GLU A 378 24.16 25.03 -4.28
CA GLU A 378 24.08 25.65 -5.60
C GLU A 378 22.76 25.30 -6.31
N ASN A 379 22.36 24.03 -6.29
CA ASN A 379 21.12 23.59 -6.95
C ASN A 379 19.87 24.07 -6.23
N SER A 380 19.84 24.07 -4.89
CA SER A 380 18.69 24.57 -4.12
C SER A 380 18.50 26.07 -4.32
N LYS A 381 19.59 26.86 -4.24
CA LYS A 381 19.56 28.31 -4.50
C LYS A 381 19.09 28.61 -5.91
N ALA A 382 19.67 27.93 -6.91
CA ALA A 382 19.32 28.14 -8.31
C ALA A 382 17.86 27.77 -8.59
N ALA A 383 17.39 26.63 -8.09
CA ALA A 383 16.00 26.22 -8.23
C ALA A 383 15.06 27.26 -7.59
N PHE A 384 15.31 27.68 -6.34
CA PHE A 384 14.49 28.67 -5.66
C PHE A 384 14.38 29.98 -6.45
N LEU A 385 15.52 30.55 -6.85
CA LEU A 385 15.56 31.82 -7.59
C LEU A 385 14.85 31.70 -8.94
N LYS A 386 15.02 30.58 -9.64
CA LYS A 386 14.37 30.32 -10.91
C LYS A 386 12.85 30.27 -10.80
N GLN A 387 12.33 29.56 -9.79
CA GLN A 387 10.90 29.48 -9.54
C GLN A 387 10.32 30.84 -9.13
N PHE A 388 11.05 31.61 -8.33
CA PHE A 388 10.63 32.94 -7.86
C PHE A 388 10.61 33.98 -8.98
N ALA A 389 11.57 33.92 -9.93
CA ALA A 389 11.74 34.91 -10.99
C ALA A 389 10.53 35.04 -11.92
N VAL A 390 9.69 34.01 -12.00
CA VAL A 390 8.51 33.97 -12.90
C VAL A 390 7.26 34.55 -12.24
N LEU A 391 7.29 34.80 -10.93
CA LEU A 391 6.19 35.46 -10.24
C LEU A 391 5.99 36.90 -10.73
N PRO A 392 4.74 37.37 -10.88
CA PRO A 392 4.43 38.79 -11.13
C PRO A 392 4.99 39.68 -10.02
N ASP A 393 5.50 40.86 -10.37
CA ASP A 393 6.15 41.78 -9.41
C ASP A 393 5.23 42.13 -8.22
N GLU A 394 3.92 42.31 -8.47
CA GLU A 394 2.93 42.58 -7.43
C GLU A 394 2.72 41.43 -6.43
N GLN A 395 3.14 40.20 -6.75
CA GLN A 395 2.99 39.02 -5.89
C GLN A 395 4.28 38.62 -5.18
N LYS A 396 5.45 39.13 -5.63
CA LYS A 396 6.75 38.77 -5.06
C LYS A 396 6.86 39.01 -3.56
N GLN A 397 6.43 40.18 -3.06
CA GLN A 397 6.50 40.45 -1.61
C GLN A 397 5.60 39.51 -0.81
N ALA A 398 4.36 39.30 -1.25
CA ALA A 398 3.41 38.42 -0.57
C ALA A 398 3.89 36.95 -0.57
N ALA A 399 4.49 36.50 -1.68
CA ALA A 399 5.12 35.19 -1.77
C ALA A 399 6.30 35.06 -0.79
N LEU A 400 7.17 36.07 -0.72
CA LEU A 400 8.30 36.09 0.22
C LEU A 400 7.82 36.02 1.68
N ASP A 401 6.82 36.83 2.05
CA ASP A 401 6.23 36.83 3.39
C ASP A 401 5.57 35.48 3.73
N GLY A 402 4.89 34.88 2.75
CA GLY A 402 4.29 33.54 2.85
C GLY A 402 5.35 32.45 3.06
N ILE A 403 6.45 32.50 2.30
CA ILE A 403 7.59 31.58 2.45
C ILE A 403 8.21 31.71 3.83
N LEU A 404 8.49 32.93 4.27
CA LEU A 404 9.02 33.18 5.61
C LEU A 404 8.07 32.65 6.69
N LYS A 405 6.76 32.85 6.53
CA LYS A 405 5.75 32.32 7.47
C LYS A 405 5.72 30.79 7.46
N ALA A 406 5.79 30.14 6.29
CA ALA A 406 5.77 28.69 6.17
C ALA A 406 7.02 28.07 6.81
N ILE A 407 8.20 28.57 6.44
CA ILE A 407 9.48 28.05 6.93
C ILE A 407 9.66 28.32 8.43
N ASN A 408 9.31 29.52 8.89
CA ASN A 408 9.49 29.92 10.28
C ASN A 408 8.37 29.44 11.22
N ASN A 409 7.26 28.95 10.67
CA ASN A 409 5.99 28.62 11.30
C ASN A 409 5.85 29.08 12.77
N PRO A 410 5.14 30.19 13.05
CA PRO A 410 5.09 30.80 14.38
C PRO A 410 4.46 29.91 15.45
N SER A 411 3.61 28.94 15.07
CA SER A 411 3.08 27.93 16.01
C SER A 411 4.16 26.99 16.57
N LYS A 412 5.34 26.97 15.94
CA LYS A 412 6.51 26.16 16.28
C LYS A 412 7.68 27.00 16.81
N ALA A 413 7.56 28.33 16.80
CA ALA A 413 8.61 29.29 17.15
C ALA A 413 8.99 29.32 18.64
N SER A 414 8.20 28.72 19.53
CA SER A 414 8.48 28.65 20.97
C SER A 414 9.65 27.73 21.34
N ILE A 415 10.20 26.99 20.38
CA ILE A 415 11.28 26.01 20.60
C ILE A 415 12.58 26.59 20.01
N GLY A 416 13.27 27.42 20.79
CA GLY A 416 14.42 28.26 20.40
C GLY A 416 15.72 27.51 20.04
N VAL A 417 15.67 26.58 19.09
CA VAL A 417 16.83 25.78 18.65
C VAL A 417 17.53 26.39 17.43
N PHE A 418 16.82 27.16 16.59
CA PHE A 418 17.36 27.83 15.41
C PHE A 418 16.84 29.26 15.31
N ASP A 419 17.71 30.18 14.89
CA ASP A 419 17.32 31.56 14.60
C ASP A 419 16.34 31.60 13.42
N PRO A 420 15.34 32.49 13.45
CA PRO A 420 14.45 32.64 12.33
C PRO A 420 15.15 33.05 11.04
N ILE A 421 14.70 32.50 9.92
CA ILE A 421 15.09 33.03 8.61
C ILE A 421 14.47 34.41 8.49
N THR A 422 15.33 35.40 8.28
CA THR A 422 14.94 36.78 7.96
C THR A 422 15.24 37.08 6.50
N ALA A 423 14.45 37.98 5.91
CA ALA A 423 14.73 38.58 4.62
C ALA A 423 15.68 39.77 4.83
N ASP A 424 16.97 39.58 4.57
CA ASP A 424 17.96 40.64 4.72
C ASP A 424 18.25 41.31 3.38
N GLY A 425 18.32 42.64 3.36
CA GLY A 425 18.65 43.41 2.16
C GLY A 425 17.76 44.63 1.98
N ASP A 426 18.30 45.63 1.28
CA ASP A 426 17.65 46.93 1.08
C ASP A 426 16.65 46.91 -0.09
N THR A 427 16.70 45.88 -0.94
CA THR A 427 15.78 45.68 -2.08
C THR A 427 15.07 44.34 -1.96
N LEU A 428 13.90 44.22 -2.59
CA LEU A 428 13.14 42.96 -2.63
C LEU A 428 13.97 41.83 -3.27
N ASP A 429 14.69 42.10 -4.35
CA ASP A 429 15.57 41.10 -4.99
C ASP A 429 16.71 40.66 -4.06
N ALA A 430 17.30 41.58 -3.28
CA ALA A 430 18.32 41.24 -2.30
C ALA A 430 17.75 40.39 -1.16
N GLN A 431 16.53 40.70 -0.71
CA GLN A 431 15.80 39.91 0.29
C GLN A 431 15.49 38.50 -0.21
N ILE A 432 15.02 38.35 -1.45
CA ILE A 432 14.76 37.05 -2.10
C ILE A 432 16.06 36.24 -2.20
N ALA A 433 17.15 36.86 -2.64
CA ALA A 433 18.45 36.21 -2.72
C ALA A 433 18.96 35.76 -1.34
N SER A 434 18.79 36.59 -0.31
CA SER A 434 19.14 36.26 1.08
C SER A 434 18.34 35.08 1.61
N VAL A 435 17.02 35.03 1.36
CA VAL A 435 16.17 33.88 1.76
C VAL A 435 16.56 32.62 0.99
N ALA A 436 16.83 32.72 -0.32
CA ALA A 436 17.30 31.60 -1.13
C ALA A 436 18.61 31.01 -0.57
N ASP A 437 19.55 31.88 -0.18
CA ASP A 437 20.81 31.48 0.45
C ASP A 437 20.61 30.74 1.76
N LYS A 438 19.76 31.26 2.64
CA LYS A 438 19.49 30.63 3.94
C LYS A 438 18.79 29.28 3.79
N ILE A 439 17.84 29.14 2.86
CA ILE A 439 17.19 27.85 2.56
C ILE A 439 18.21 26.85 2.04
N ALA A 440 19.04 27.25 1.07
CA ALA A 440 20.05 26.40 0.48
C ALA A 440 21.10 25.92 1.51
N LEU A 441 21.48 26.79 2.45
CA LEU A 441 22.35 26.42 3.57
C LEU A 441 21.68 25.38 4.47
N LEU A 442 20.41 25.57 4.84
CA LEU A 442 19.67 24.61 5.66
C LEU A 442 19.53 23.25 4.97
N ASP A 443 19.26 23.23 3.67
CA ASP A 443 19.18 22.00 2.88
C ASP A 443 20.53 21.25 2.88
N GLY A 444 21.63 21.99 2.70
CA GLY A 444 22.98 21.44 2.74
C GLY A 444 23.36 20.87 4.11
N GLU A 445 23.10 21.59 5.19
CA GLU A 445 23.34 21.11 6.56
C GLU A 445 22.51 19.87 6.88
N ARG A 446 21.22 19.87 6.51
CA ARG A 446 20.35 18.70 6.70
C ARG A 446 20.89 17.48 5.99
N ALA A 447 21.28 17.62 4.73
CA ALA A 447 21.79 16.50 3.95
C ALA A 447 23.07 15.89 4.55
N ILE A 448 23.98 16.73 5.05
CA ILE A 448 25.21 16.29 5.72
C ILE A 448 24.88 15.50 7.00
N THR A 449 24.00 16.04 7.84
CA THR A 449 23.55 15.36 9.06
C THR A 449 22.92 14.00 8.76
N MET A 450 22.00 13.96 7.81
CA MET A 450 21.31 12.72 7.41
C MET A 450 22.28 11.68 6.84
N LYS A 451 23.24 12.10 6.00
CA LYS A 451 24.30 11.24 5.47
C LYS A 451 25.14 10.62 6.59
N TYR A 452 25.64 11.41 7.54
CA TYR A 452 26.45 10.88 8.65
C TYR A 452 25.70 9.83 9.45
N HIS A 453 24.43 10.07 9.74
CA HIS A 453 23.58 9.09 10.41
C HIS A 453 23.39 7.82 9.60
N ALA A 454 23.19 7.94 8.30
CA ALA A 454 23.03 6.80 7.42
C ALA A 454 24.29 5.94 7.38
N VAL A 455 25.47 6.55 7.28
CA VAL A 455 26.75 5.85 7.32
C VAL A 455 26.95 5.17 8.67
N ALA A 456 26.67 5.85 9.79
CA ALA A 456 26.78 5.27 11.12
C ALA A 456 25.82 4.09 11.33
N LYS A 457 24.55 4.25 10.92
CA LYS A 457 23.55 3.18 10.97
C LYS A 457 23.95 2.01 10.09
N PHE A 458 24.38 2.27 8.86
CA PHE A 458 24.84 1.23 7.93
C PHE A 458 26.00 0.40 8.52
N LYS A 459 27.00 1.07 9.10
CA LYS A 459 28.12 0.39 9.79
C LYS A 459 27.63 -0.43 10.99
N SER A 460 26.68 0.09 11.76
CA SER A 460 26.06 -0.63 12.87
C SER A 460 25.28 -1.87 12.39
N ASP A 461 24.52 -1.75 11.31
CA ASP A 461 23.74 -2.83 10.72
C ASP A 461 24.67 -3.92 10.15
N ILE A 462 25.79 -3.54 9.49
CA ILE A 462 26.85 -4.47 9.09
C ILE A 462 27.43 -5.21 10.29
N LYS A 463 27.78 -4.48 11.35
CA LYS A 463 28.35 -5.08 12.55
C LYS A 463 27.40 -6.11 13.17
N ALA A 464 26.14 -5.76 13.34
CA ALA A 464 25.12 -6.67 13.89
C ALA A 464 24.92 -7.90 13.00
N PHE A 465 24.89 -7.71 11.67
CA PHE A 465 24.83 -8.82 10.71
C PHE A 465 26.06 -9.72 10.81
N ASN A 466 27.26 -9.15 10.90
CA ASN A 466 28.51 -9.90 10.98
C ASN A 466 28.64 -10.69 12.29
N GLU A 467 28.21 -10.12 13.41
CA GLU A 467 28.16 -10.81 14.70
C GLU A 467 27.21 -12.01 14.64
N GLU A 468 26.03 -11.86 14.02
CA GLU A 468 25.11 -12.97 13.83
C GLU A 468 25.66 -14.00 12.83
N PHE A 469 26.26 -13.57 11.72
CA PHE A 469 26.87 -14.44 10.71
C PHE A 469 27.97 -15.30 11.32
N ALA A 470 28.89 -14.70 12.08
CA ALA A 470 29.99 -15.41 12.74
C ALA A 470 29.51 -16.42 13.79
N LYS A 471 28.36 -16.17 14.43
CA LYS A 471 27.75 -17.11 15.39
C LYS A 471 27.34 -18.43 14.73
N TYR A 472 26.80 -18.39 13.52
CA TYR A 472 26.27 -19.58 12.83
C TYR A 472 27.23 -20.13 11.76
N MET A 473 28.20 -19.34 11.30
CA MET A 473 29.19 -19.70 10.29
C MET A 473 30.58 -19.20 10.70
N PRO A 474 31.16 -19.73 11.80
CA PRO A 474 32.45 -19.27 12.30
C PRO A 474 33.58 -19.61 11.32
N GLY A 475 34.46 -18.63 11.05
CA GLY A 475 35.62 -18.81 10.16
C GLY A 475 35.31 -18.75 8.67
N ASP A 476 34.10 -18.34 8.28
CA ASP A 476 33.74 -18.19 6.87
C ASP A 476 34.37 -16.93 6.24
N GLU A 477 35.39 -17.12 5.41
CA GLU A 477 36.13 -16.05 4.71
C GLU A 477 35.24 -15.19 3.78
N ARG A 478 34.06 -15.69 3.40
CA ARG A 478 33.08 -14.94 2.60
C ARG A 478 32.52 -13.75 3.36
N LEU A 479 32.54 -13.76 4.69
CA LEU A 479 32.06 -12.65 5.53
C LEU A 479 32.95 -11.40 5.39
N GLU A 480 34.26 -11.60 5.34
CA GLU A 480 35.22 -10.50 5.11
C GLU A 480 35.02 -9.92 3.72
N SER A 481 34.91 -10.78 2.71
CA SER A 481 34.60 -10.39 1.33
C SER A 481 33.30 -9.58 1.22
N LEU A 482 32.23 -10.05 1.89
CA LEU A 482 30.95 -9.34 1.95
C LEU A 482 31.08 -7.97 2.60
N THR A 483 31.82 -7.88 3.71
CA THR A 483 32.01 -6.62 4.45
C THR A 483 32.75 -5.60 3.60
N VAL A 484 33.89 -5.99 3.00
CA VAL A 484 34.67 -5.14 2.11
C VAL A 484 33.84 -4.69 0.91
N LEU A 485 33.06 -5.59 0.32
CA LEU A 485 32.21 -5.27 -0.82
C LEU A 485 31.11 -4.26 -0.44
N LYS A 486 30.43 -4.45 0.69
CA LYS A 486 29.42 -3.51 1.20
C LYS A 486 29.99 -2.11 1.45
N GLU A 487 31.20 -2.03 2.02
CA GLU A 487 31.89 -0.75 2.24
C GLU A 487 32.27 -0.07 0.92
N LYS A 488 32.81 -0.83 -0.04
CA LYS A 488 33.11 -0.33 -1.40
C LYS A 488 31.86 0.20 -2.09
N MET A 489 30.76 -0.54 -2.05
CA MET A 489 29.52 -0.17 -2.74
C MET A 489 28.88 1.08 -2.15
N VAL A 490 28.96 1.29 -0.83
CA VAL A 490 28.53 2.56 -0.21
C VAL A 490 29.48 3.72 -0.56
N ALA A 491 30.76 3.46 -0.74
CA ALA A 491 31.71 4.44 -1.28
C ALA A 491 31.55 4.69 -2.80
N GLY A 492 30.51 4.15 -3.43
CA GLY A 492 30.26 4.31 -4.87
C GLY A 492 31.22 3.52 -5.76
N ILE A 493 31.98 2.58 -5.19
CA ILE A 493 32.89 1.70 -5.92
C ILE A 493 32.16 0.40 -6.25
N THR A 494 31.89 0.18 -7.53
CA THR A 494 31.25 -1.05 -8.03
C THR A 494 32.30 -2.14 -8.25
N ASP A 495 32.06 -3.33 -7.69
CA ASP A 495 32.88 -4.53 -7.90
C ASP A 495 31.93 -5.71 -8.22
N ASP A 496 31.17 -5.53 -9.30
CA ASP A 496 30.04 -6.40 -9.66
C ASP A 496 30.49 -7.84 -9.87
N LYS A 497 31.69 -8.05 -10.45
CA LYS A 497 32.26 -9.38 -10.64
C LYS A 497 32.41 -10.10 -9.30
N HIS A 498 33.02 -9.46 -8.31
CA HIS A 498 33.19 -10.04 -6.99
C HIS A 498 31.83 -10.24 -6.28
N ALA A 499 30.90 -9.30 -6.47
CA ALA A 499 29.52 -9.45 -5.99
C ALA A 499 28.82 -10.69 -6.56
N PHE A 500 28.93 -10.94 -7.86
CA PHE A 500 28.33 -12.11 -8.52
C PHE A 500 29.02 -13.43 -8.13
N GLU A 501 30.35 -13.42 -7.95
CA GLU A 501 31.08 -14.59 -7.43
C GLU A 501 30.62 -14.96 -6.02
N LEU A 502 30.43 -13.96 -5.16
CA LEU A 502 29.95 -14.12 -3.80
C LEU A 502 28.48 -14.57 -3.76
N LEU A 503 27.61 -13.95 -4.57
CA LEU A 503 26.21 -14.35 -4.77
C LEU A 503 26.10 -15.83 -5.16
N ALA A 504 26.87 -16.27 -6.16
CA ALA A 504 26.87 -17.66 -6.61
C ALA A 504 27.41 -18.63 -5.55
N SER A 505 28.38 -18.19 -4.74
CA SER A 505 28.90 -18.97 -3.62
C SER A 505 27.87 -19.19 -2.53
N PHE A 506 27.14 -18.13 -2.15
CA PHE A 506 26.06 -18.22 -1.17
C PHE A 506 24.87 -19.01 -1.70
N ASP A 507 24.47 -18.84 -2.97
CA ASP A 507 23.37 -19.60 -3.58
C ASP A 507 23.61 -21.11 -3.54
N ARG A 508 24.83 -21.57 -3.90
CA ARG A 508 25.19 -23.00 -3.80
C ARG A 508 25.02 -23.56 -2.40
N GLU A 509 25.44 -22.81 -1.38
CA GLU A 509 25.32 -23.25 0.02
C GLU A 509 23.86 -23.23 0.49
N ILE A 510 23.08 -22.21 0.10
CA ILE A 510 21.64 -22.15 0.38
C ILE A 510 20.92 -23.37 -0.19
N VAL A 511 21.19 -23.73 -1.44
CA VAL A 511 20.56 -24.89 -2.11
C VAL A 511 20.88 -26.19 -1.37
N LYS A 512 22.13 -26.37 -0.96
CA LYS A 512 22.55 -27.52 -0.14
C LYS A 512 21.80 -27.56 1.19
N LEU A 513 21.73 -26.43 1.89
CA LEU A 513 21.03 -26.32 3.18
C LEU A 513 19.52 -26.55 3.04
N ILE A 514 18.90 -26.14 1.92
CA ILE A 514 17.46 -26.41 1.66
C ILE A 514 17.19 -27.91 1.56
N GLU A 515 18.06 -28.69 0.92
CA GLU A 515 17.92 -30.15 0.90
C GLU A 515 18.23 -30.76 2.27
N GLU A 516 19.21 -30.24 3.02
CA GLU A 516 19.50 -30.67 4.39
C GLU A 516 18.27 -30.49 5.31
N VAL A 517 17.67 -29.29 5.35
CA VAL A 517 16.48 -29.04 6.21
C VAL A 517 15.21 -29.75 5.73
N ARG A 518 15.25 -30.38 4.58
CA ARG A 518 14.16 -31.24 4.10
C ARG A 518 14.30 -32.66 4.63
N GLU A 519 15.53 -33.17 4.70
CA GLU A 519 15.85 -34.48 5.25
C GLU A 519 15.85 -34.44 6.79
N GLU A 520 16.52 -33.45 7.37
CA GLU A 520 16.69 -33.27 8.81
C GLU A 520 16.57 -31.78 9.20
N PRO A 521 15.36 -31.32 9.58
CA PRO A 521 15.14 -29.91 9.92
C PRO A 521 15.91 -29.47 11.19
N SER A 522 16.94 -28.65 11.03
CA SER A 522 17.72 -28.09 12.15
C SER A 522 17.57 -26.55 12.24
N GLU A 523 17.49 -26.02 13.46
CA GLU A 523 17.42 -24.55 13.65
C GLU A 523 18.68 -23.86 13.12
N GLU A 524 19.84 -24.48 13.28
CA GLU A 524 21.11 -23.97 12.76
C GLU A 524 21.06 -23.80 11.23
N ALA A 525 20.58 -24.80 10.49
CA ALA A 525 20.48 -24.70 9.04
C ALA A 525 19.45 -23.65 8.60
N TYR A 526 18.33 -23.48 9.31
CA TYR A 526 17.40 -22.37 9.03
C TYR A 526 18.04 -21.00 9.30
N HIS A 527 18.85 -20.86 10.36
CA HIS A 527 19.62 -19.63 10.59
C HIS A 527 20.60 -19.35 9.44
N LYS A 528 21.34 -20.36 8.99
CA LYS A 528 22.27 -20.24 7.85
C LYS A 528 21.53 -19.85 6.56
N ILE A 529 20.43 -20.52 6.22
CA ILE A 529 19.58 -20.17 5.06
C ILE A 529 19.14 -18.71 5.14
N ARG A 530 18.66 -18.27 6.31
CA ARG A 530 18.18 -16.89 6.51
C ARG A 530 19.30 -15.88 6.27
N LEU A 531 20.48 -16.09 6.86
CA LEU A 531 21.62 -15.16 6.80
C LEU A 531 22.23 -15.09 5.41
N LEU A 532 22.44 -16.25 4.76
CA LEU A 532 22.96 -16.31 3.39
C LEU A 532 21.97 -15.69 2.39
N SER A 533 20.67 -15.95 2.56
CA SER A 533 19.63 -15.34 1.71
C SER A 533 19.56 -13.82 1.92
N GLN A 534 19.71 -13.35 3.16
CA GLN A 534 19.79 -11.92 3.46
C GLN A 534 21.01 -11.27 2.80
N ALA A 535 22.19 -11.91 2.87
CA ALA A 535 23.38 -11.45 2.16
C ALA A 535 23.13 -11.35 0.65
N ASN A 536 22.48 -12.35 0.05
CA ASN A 536 22.16 -12.33 -1.38
C ASN A 536 21.16 -11.23 -1.76
N VAL A 537 20.12 -10.98 -0.94
CA VAL A 537 19.20 -9.86 -1.16
C VAL A 537 19.98 -8.54 -1.12
N GLU A 538 20.81 -8.33 -0.09
CA GLU A 538 21.58 -7.09 0.07
C GLU A 538 22.55 -6.84 -1.10
N LEU A 539 23.24 -7.88 -1.58
CA LEU A 539 24.12 -7.79 -2.75
C LEU A 539 23.34 -7.43 -4.02
N LEU A 540 22.23 -8.13 -4.30
CA LEU A 540 21.38 -7.83 -5.46
C LEU A 540 20.79 -6.43 -5.40
N GLU A 541 20.39 -5.98 -4.22
CA GLU A 541 19.85 -4.65 -4.00
C GLU A 541 20.90 -3.55 -4.20
N MET A 542 22.15 -3.77 -3.79
CA MET A 542 23.25 -2.84 -4.05
C MET A 542 23.65 -2.81 -5.53
N VAL A 543 23.66 -3.97 -6.21
CA VAL A 543 23.86 -4.04 -7.68
C VAL A 543 22.74 -3.30 -8.40
N HIS A 544 21.48 -3.48 -7.96
CA HIS A 544 20.33 -2.77 -8.50
C HIS A 544 20.44 -1.25 -8.32
N LEU A 545 20.91 -0.79 -7.15
CA LEU A 545 21.06 0.63 -6.85
C LEU A 545 22.17 1.31 -7.67
N ASN A 546 23.26 0.59 -7.96
CA ASN A 546 24.43 1.18 -8.60
C ASN A 546 24.34 1.25 -10.13
N GLU A 547 23.38 0.57 -10.78
CA GLU A 547 22.96 0.62 -12.21
C GLU A 547 24.02 0.72 -13.32
N MET A 548 25.32 0.82 -13.04
CA MET A 548 26.29 1.16 -14.07
C MET A 548 26.62 -0.03 -14.95
N HIS A 549 26.69 -1.27 -14.44
CA HIS A 549 27.07 -2.43 -15.24
C HIS A 549 26.22 -3.66 -14.88
N ILE A 550 24.95 -3.69 -15.29
CA ILE A 550 24.30 -5.00 -15.40
C ILE A 550 25.06 -5.76 -16.51
N PRO A 551 25.72 -6.89 -16.21
CA PRO A 551 26.47 -7.62 -17.22
C PRO A 551 25.56 -7.94 -18.40
N THR A 552 26.06 -7.84 -19.63
CA THR A 552 25.33 -8.18 -20.86
C THR A 552 24.70 -9.57 -20.72
N GLY A 553 23.41 -9.63 -20.43
CA GLY A 553 22.65 -10.88 -20.23
C GLY A 553 21.74 -10.92 -19.01
N MET A 554 21.97 -10.12 -17.96
CA MET A 554 21.03 -9.99 -16.84
C MET A 554 20.11 -8.79 -17.10
N ASN A 555 18.80 -8.95 -16.90
CA ASN A 555 17.82 -7.85 -16.98
C ASN A 555 17.33 -7.60 -15.55
N LEU A 556 16.93 -6.37 -15.22
CA LEU A 556 16.25 -6.02 -13.95
C LEU A 556 15.16 -7.03 -13.55
N LYS A 557 14.43 -7.60 -14.51
CA LYS A 557 13.45 -8.67 -14.27
C LYS A 557 14.03 -9.94 -13.63
N ALA A 558 15.27 -10.30 -13.96
CA ALA A 558 15.98 -11.44 -13.38
C ALA A 558 16.44 -11.13 -11.95
N ILE A 559 16.96 -9.92 -11.71
CA ILE A 559 17.30 -9.44 -10.36
C ILE A 559 16.06 -9.45 -9.47
N ASP A 560 14.92 -8.94 -9.95
CA ASP A 560 13.65 -8.98 -9.22
C ASP A 560 13.17 -10.42 -8.93
N ALA A 561 13.37 -11.35 -9.86
CA ALA A 561 13.06 -12.75 -9.65
C ALA A 561 13.93 -13.38 -8.55
N ASP A 562 15.24 -13.11 -8.55
CA ASP A 562 16.16 -13.59 -7.53
C ASP A 562 15.91 -12.93 -6.16
N VAL A 563 15.63 -11.62 -6.10
CA VAL A 563 15.23 -10.95 -4.86
C VAL A 563 13.94 -11.59 -4.31
N ARG A 564 12.94 -11.86 -5.16
CA ARG A 564 11.71 -12.58 -4.74
C ARG A 564 12.02 -13.99 -4.23
N LYS A 565 12.94 -14.71 -4.86
CA LYS A 565 13.41 -16.05 -4.45
C LYS A 565 14.05 -16.00 -3.06
N TYR A 566 15.08 -15.19 -2.86
CA TYR A 566 15.76 -15.12 -1.56
C TYR A 566 14.89 -14.54 -0.45
N GLN A 567 14.01 -13.57 -0.76
CA GLN A 567 13.04 -13.09 0.21
C GLN A 567 12.04 -14.18 0.63
N THR A 568 11.71 -15.10 -0.28
CA THR A 568 10.92 -16.29 0.04
C THR A 568 11.67 -17.20 1.01
N PHE A 569 12.96 -17.41 0.82
CA PHE A 569 13.79 -18.19 1.75
C PHE A 569 13.88 -17.53 3.12
N ILE A 570 14.09 -16.22 3.19
CA ILE A 570 14.13 -15.46 4.46
C ILE A 570 12.82 -15.62 5.24
N ASP A 571 11.67 -15.42 4.58
CA ASP A 571 10.36 -15.52 5.22
C ASP A 571 10.06 -16.95 5.70
N CYS A 572 10.44 -17.95 4.89
CA CYS A 572 10.29 -19.38 5.19
C CYS A 572 11.18 -19.80 6.37
N ALA A 573 12.47 -19.47 6.34
CA ALA A 573 13.40 -19.78 7.42
C ALA A 573 12.99 -19.09 8.73
N SER A 574 12.62 -17.80 8.67
CA SER A 574 12.13 -17.05 9.84
C SER A 574 10.86 -17.65 10.44
N TYR A 575 9.99 -18.23 9.62
CA TYR A 575 8.84 -18.98 10.11
C TYR A 575 9.29 -20.26 10.84
N CYS A 576 10.19 -21.04 10.25
CA CYS A 576 10.69 -22.31 10.81
C CYS A 576 11.53 -22.17 12.09
N LEU A 577 12.18 -21.01 12.31
CA LEU A 577 12.94 -20.70 13.52
C LEU A 577 12.07 -20.47 14.76
N ARG A 578 10.74 -20.46 14.61
CA ARG A 578 9.84 -20.31 15.75
C ARG A 578 9.65 -21.65 16.45
N SER A 579 9.76 -21.63 17.77
CA SER A 579 9.61 -22.82 18.63
C SER A 579 8.24 -23.51 18.52
N THR A 580 7.22 -22.82 18.02
CA THR A 580 5.84 -23.31 17.89
C THR A 580 5.56 -24.05 16.57
N VAL A 581 6.54 -24.17 15.67
CA VAL A 581 6.35 -24.78 14.34
C VAL A 581 6.68 -26.28 14.38
N SER A 582 5.69 -27.10 14.03
CA SER A 582 5.83 -28.56 14.00
C SER A 582 6.74 -29.04 12.87
N LEU A 583 7.29 -30.25 13.02
CA LEU A 583 8.14 -30.88 12.00
C LEU A 583 7.46 -30.96 10.63
N HIS A 584 6.17 -31.34 10.59
CA HIS A 584 5.39 -31.38 9.36
C HIS A 584 5.34 -30.03 8.62
N LYS A 585 5.17 -28.93 9.37
CA LYS A 585 5.17 -27.57 8.82
C LYS A 585 6.55 -27.18 8.32
N LYS A 586 7.61 -27.54 9.05
CA LYS A 586 8.99 -27.34 8.59
C LYS A 586 9.24 -28.03 7.25
N THR A 587 8.85 -29.30 7.09
CA THR A 587 8.95 -30.03 5.81
C THR A 587 8.18 -29.35 4.66
N GLN A 588 6.97 -28.85 4.92
CA GLN A 588 6.20 -28.13 3.91
C GLN A 588 6.87 -26.83 3.47
N VAL A 589 7.43 -26.09 4.42
CA VAL A 589 8.17 -24.86 4.17
C VAL A 589 9.46 -25.14 3.38
N SER A 590 10.17 -26.23 3.67
CA SER A 590 11.32 -26.66 2.88
C SER A 590 10.94 -26.95 1.41
N ASN A 591 9.79 -27.59 1.17
CA ASN A 591 9.28 -27.80 -0.19
C ASN A 591 8.96 -26.47 -0.90
N ILE A 592 8.38 -25.49 -0.18
CA ILE A 592 8.13 -24.15 -0.74
C ILE A 592 9.45 -23.49 -1.17
N MET A 593 10.50 -23.55 -0.34
CA MET A 593 11.82 -23.02 -0.69
C MET A 593 12.39 -23.73 -1.93
N ARG A 594 12.25 -25.06 -2.02
CA ARG A 594 12.73 -25.83 -3.18
C ARG A 594 12.02 -25.44 -4.48
N GLU A 595 10.69 -25.28 -4.45
CA GLU A 595 9.94 -24.88 -5.64
C GLU A 595 10.19 -23.41 -6.01
N ALA A 596 10.48 -22.54 -5.03
CA ALA A 596 10.97 -21.19 -5.31
C ALA A 596 12.33 -21.22 -6.01
N ASN A 597 13.24 -22.10 -5.57
CA ASN A 597 14.55 -22.27 -6.21
C ASN A 597 14.44 -22.74 -7.67
N LYS A 598 13.47 -23.61 -7.97
CA LYS A 598 13.20 -24.12 -9.32
C LYS A 598 12.46 -23.13 -10.22
N GLY A 599 11.94 -22.02 -9.68
CA GLY A 599 11.03 -21.12 -10.39
C GLY A 599 9.62 -21.69 -10.62
N THR A 600 9.27 -22.80 -9.98
CA THR A 600 7.98 -23.50 -10.12
C THR A 600 7.00 -23.22 -8.98
N LEU A 601 7.35 -22.30 -8.07
CA LEU A 601 6.53 -22.05 -6.87
C LEU A 601 5.12 -21.58 -7.19
N ASN A 602 4.92 -20.77 -8.23
CA ASN A 602 3.57 -20.33 -8.61
C ASN A 602 2.66 -21.53 -8.92
N ASP A 603 3.09 -22.40 -9.83
CA ASP A 603 2.38 -23.64 -10.18
C ASP A 603 2.17 -24.54 -8.96
N TYR A 604 3.17 -24.65 -8.09
CA TYR A 604 3.08 -25.43 -6.86
C TYR A 604 2.03 -24.87 -5.90
N LEU A 605 1.97 -23.55 -5.70
CA LEU A 605 0.98 -22.90 -4.84
C LEU A 605 -0.44 -23.01 -5.42
N MET A 606 -0.58 -22.94 -6.75
CA MET A 606 -1.86 -23.19 -7.44
C MET A 606 -2.33 -24.64 -7.30
N LYS A 607 -1.41 -25.61 -7.38
CA LYS A 607 -1.71 -27.06 -7.22
C LYS A 607 -1.90 -27.49 -5.76
N HIS A 608 -1.33 -26.75 -4.80
CA HIS A 608 -1.40 -27.07 -3.38
C HIS A 608 -1.91 -25.91 -2.52
N PRO A 609 -3.10 -25.39 -2.81
CA PRO A 609 -3.58 -24.20 -2.11
C PRO A 609 -4.01 -24.49 -0.65
N GLY A 610 -4.05 -25.76 -0.26
CA GLY A 610 -4.15 -26.23 1.14
C GLY A 610 -2.97 -25.82 2.03
N ILE A 611 -1.87 -25.31 1.45
CA ILE A 611 -0.69 -24.80 2.17
C ILE A 611 -1.06 -23.82 3.29
N VAL A 612 -2.10 -23.01 3.12
CA VAL A 612 -2.53 -22.07 4.16
C VAL A 612 -3.03 -22.79 5.40
N ALA A 613 -3.90 -23.78 5.19
CA ALA A 613 -4.48 -24.57 6.27
C ALA A 613 -3.39 -25.38 6.97
N SER A 614 -2.44 -25.92 6.19
CA SER A 614 -1.35 -26.71 6.73
C SER A 614 -0.31 -25.89 7.49
N LEU A 615 -0.06 -24.63 7.09
CA LEU A 615 0.81 -23.70 7.82
C LEU A 615 0.11 -23.03 9.02
N SER A 616 -1.22 -22.90 8.99
CA SER A 616 -1.99 -22.27 10.08
C SER A 616 -1.85 -23.03 11.41
N THR A 617 -1.81 -22.32 12.53
CA THR A 617 -1.67 -22.92 13.88
C THR A 617 -3.02 -23.25 14.54
N HIS A 618 -4.15 -22.92 13.90
CA HIS A 618 -5.48 -23.24 14.42
C HIS A 618 -5.96 -24.59 13.89
N SER A 619 -5.98 -25.60 14.76
CA SER A 619 -6.75 -26.81 14.58
C SER A 619 -8.22 -26.52 14.91
N SER A 620 -8.96 -25.83 14.03
CA SER A 620 -10.40 -25.69 14.25
C SER A 620 -11.22 -25.79 12.97
N THR A 621 -12.36 -26.45 13.14
CA THR A 621 -13.37 -26.73 12.14
C THR A 621 -13.81 -25.47 11.40
N VAL A 622 -14.14 -25.67 10.13
CA VAL A 622 -14.44 -24.71 9.04
C VAL A 622 -15.22 -23.44 9.46
N GLY A 623 -16.07 -23.50 10.51
CA GLY A 623 -16.81 -22.35 11.04
C GLY A 623 -15.99 -21.35 11.87
N ALA A 624 -14.97 -21.80 12.61
CA ALA A 624 -14.11 -20.92 13.41
C ALA A 624 -13.11 -20.14 12.55
N LEU A 625 -12.71 -20.71 11.40
CA LEU A 625 -11.82 -20.06 10.43
C LEU A 625 -12.46 -18.78 9.86
N GLN A 626 -13.76 -18.77 9.53
CA GLN A 626 -14.44 -17.58 9.00
C GLN A 626 -14.56 -16.44 10.02
N HIS A 627 -14.64 -16.76 11.32
CA HIS A 627 -14.68 -15.76 12.39
C HIS A 627 -13.27 -15.27 12.79
N ALA A 628 -12.27 -16.16 12.79
CA ALA A 628 -10.87 -15.83 13.12
C ALA A 628 -10.15 -15.08 11.99
N ILE A 629 -10.48 -15.36 10.72
CA ILE A 629 -10.02 -14.61 9.54
C ILE A 629 -10.33 -13.11 9.66
N LYS A 630 -11.34 -12.73 10.46
CA LYS A 630 -11.72 -11.32 10.69
C LYS A 630 -10.95 -10.62 11.81
N THR A 631 -10.32 -11.32 12.76
CA THR A 631 -9.83 -10.66 13.99
C THR A 631 -8.39 -10.93 14.41
N THR A 632 -7.77 -12.09 14.09
CA THR A 632 -6.33 -12.32 14.37
C THR A 632 -5.78 -13.40 13.45
N LYS A 633 -4.90 -13.03 12.51
CA LYS A 633 -4.28 -13.97 11.57
C LYS A 633 -3.11 -14.70 12.24
N THR A 634 -2.95 -15.99 11.99
CA THR A 634 -1.77 -16.74 12.42
C THR A 634 -0.56 -16.41 11.56
N GLU A 635 0.63 -16.70 12.07
CA GLU A 635 1.90 -16.42 11.38
C GLU A 635 2.09 -17.29 10.13
N GLY A 636 1.53 -18.50 10.13
CA GLY A 636 1.49 -19.34 8.92
C GLY A 636 0.58 -18.79 7.84
N GLU A 637 -0.56 -18.19 8.23
CA GLU A 637 -1.43 -17.48 7.28
C GLU A 637 -0.76 -16.20 6.75
N TYR A 638 0.08 -15.56 7.55
CA TYR A 638 0.85 -14.41 7.11
C TYR A 638 1.91 -14.81 6.08
N LEU A 639 2.67 -15.88 6.34
CA LEU A 639 3.60 -16.45 5.37
C LEU A 639 2.88 -16.82 4.06
N ALA A 640 1.77 -17.56 4.13
CA ALA A 640 1.07 -17.97 2.92
C ALA A 640 0.52 -16.79 2.10
N ARG A 641 0.02 -15.73 2.76
CA ARG A 641 -0.41 -14.49 2.09
C ARG A 641 0.74 -13.78 1.40
N LYS A 642 1.89 -13.67 2.06
CA LYS A 642 3.11 -13.10 1.46
C LYS A 642 3.49 -13.85 0.19
N LEU A 643 3.47 -15.19 0.23
CA LEU A 643 3.78 -16.02 -0.93
C LEU A 643 2.76 -15.81 -2.06
N PHE A 644 1.47 -15.96 -1.77
CA PHE A 644 0.43 -15.82 -2.81
C PHE A 644 0.51 -14.46 -3.50
N LYS A 645 0.65 -13.38 -2.73
CA LYS A 645 0.77 -12.04 -3.32
C LYS A 645 2.08 -11.85 -4.09
N ARG A 646 3.22 -12.31 -3.55
CA ARG A 646 4.55 -12.21 -4.21
C ARG A 646 4.57 -12.90 -5.58
N TYR A 647 3.79 -13.96 -5.74
CA TYR A 647 3.69 -14.74 -6.98
C TYR A 647 2.39 -14.47 -7.78
N GLY A 648 1.66 -13.39 -7.49
CA GLY A 648 0.49 -12.96 -8.29
C GLY A 648 -0.74 -13.87 -8.17
N ILE A 649 -0.85 -14.65 -7.10
CA ILE A 649 -1.97 -15.57 -6.87
C ILE A 649 -3.08 -14.82 -6.13
N ASP A 650 -4.27 -14.74 -6.73
CA ASP A 650 -5.41 -14.02 -6.13
C ASP A 650 -5.71 -14.56 -4.71
N LEU A 651 -5.70 -13.66 -3.73
CA LEU A 651 -5.97 -13.95 -2.32
C LEU A 651 -7.38 -14.51 -2.08
N ALA A 652 -8.31 -14.39 -3.03
CA ALA A 652 -9.59 -15.09 -3.02
C ALA A 652 -9.41 -16.61 -2.97
N TYR A 653 -8.37 -17.16 -3.61
CA TYR A 653 -8.01 -18.58 -3.49
C TYR A 653 -7.72 -18.97 -2.04
N LEU A 654 -7.22 -18.06 -1.21
CA LEU A 654 -6.94 -18.35 0.21
C LEU A 654 -8.22 -18.52 1.04
N LYS A 655 -9.35 -17.99 0.58
CA LYS A 655 -10.65 -18.07 1.30
C LYS A 655 -11.38 -19.39 1.04
N LEU A 656 -10.97 -20.12 0.01
CA LEU A 656 -11.58 -21.38 -0.37
C LEU A 656 -11.06 -22.53 0.51
N THR A 657 -11.91 -23.50 0.82
CA THR A 657 -11.50 -24.73 1.51
C THR A 657 -10.65 -25.62 0.58
N PRO A 658 -9.84 -26.56 1.10
CA PRO A 658 -9.13 -27.53 0.25
C PRO A 658 -10.06 -28.27 -0.72
N VAL A 659 -11.25 -28.67 -0.26
CA VAL A 659 -12.28 -29.34 -1.08
C VAL A 659 -12.79 -28.42 -2.19
N GLN A 660 -13.15 -27.18 -1.87
CA GLN A 660 -13.60 -26.17 -2.85
C GLN A 660 -12.59 -25.96 -3.97
N ARG A 661 -11.30 -25.88 -3.62
CA ARG A 661 -10.23 -25.65 -4.59
C ARG A 661 -9.98 -26.85 -5.46
N LEU A 662 -9.97 -28.04 -4.87
CA LEU A 662 -9.83 -29.28 -5.61
C LEU A 662 -10.99 -29.46 -6.60
N MET A 663 -12.22 -29.15 -6.18
CA MET A 663 -13.39 -29.18 -7.06
C MET A 663 -13.26 -28.21 -8.25
N LEU A 664 -12.85 -26.96 -8.01
CA LEU A 664 -12.63 -25.98 -9.08
C LEU A 664 -11.52 -26.43 -10.04
N ALA A 665 -10.38 -26.88 -9.50
CA ALA A 665 -9.23 -27.32 -10.31
C ALA A 665 -9.54 -28.55 -11.16
N GLN A 666 -10.23 -29.56 -10.61
CA GLN A 666 -10.58 -30.77 -11.38
C GLN A 666 -11.65 -30.49 -12.44
N ALA A 667 -12.55 -29.53 -12.19
CA ALA A 667 -13.53 -29.08 -13.19
C ALA A 667 -12.87 -28.32 -14.35
N GLU A 668 -11.92 -27.43 -14.04
CA GLU A 668 -11.14 -26.68 -15.04
C GLU A 668 -10.23 -27.62 -15.86
N ALA A 669 -9.57 -28.58 -15.21
CA ALA A 669 -8.69 -29.56 -15.84
C ALA A 669 -9.43 -30.69 -16.60
N ARG A 670 -10.77 -30.66 -16.63
CA ARG A 670 -11.63 -31.68 -17.27
C ARG A 670 -11.44 -33.11 -16.74
N ASN A 671 -11.05 -33.24 -15.47
CA ASN A 671 -10.88 -34.53 -14.82
C ASN A 671 -12.17 -34.93 -14.10
N PHE A 672 -13.22 -35.17 -14.88
CA PHE A 672 -14.58 -35.28 -14.37
C PHE A 672 -14.81 -36.52 -13.49
N ARG A 673 -14.07 -37.60 -13.73
CA ARG A 673 -14.13 -38.82 -12.91
C ARG A 673 -13.69 -38.55 -11.47
N GLU A 674 -12.54 -37.90 -11.30
CA GLU A 674 -12.03 -37.56 -9.97
C GLU A 674 -12.93 -36.51 -9.31
N LEU A 675 -13.37 -35.52 -10.09
CA LEU A 675 -14.30 -34.49 -9.63
C LEU A 675 -15.61 -35.09 -9.09
N ARG A 676 -16.19 -36.08 -9.78
CA ARG A 676 -17.40 -36.77 -9.32
C ARG A 676 -17.21 -37.39 -7.94
N GLY A 677 -16.11 -38.11 -7.74
CA GLY A 677 -15.79 -38.71 -6.43
C GLY A 677 -15.66 -37.67 -5.31
N ILE A 678 -15.12 -36.49 -5.64
CA ILE A 678 -15.04 -35.37 -4.69
C ILE A 678 -16.44 -34.80 -4.41
N ILE A 679 -17.24 -34.56 -5.46
CA ILE A 679 -18.60 -33.99 -5.35
C ILE A 679 -19.47 -34.85 -4.44
N ASP A 680 -19.41 -36.18 -4.55
CA ASP A 680 -20.25 -37.10 -3.75
C ASP A 680 -20.06 -36.87 -2.24
N SER A 681 -18.83 -36.63 -1.81
CA SER A 681 -18.47 -36.37 -0.40
C SER A 681 -18.53 -34.90 0.03
N ALA A 682 -18.58 -33.96 -0.91
CA ALA A 682 -18.58 -32.52 -0.65
C ALA A 682 -19.97 -31.96 -0.27
N THR A 683 -19.99 -30.83 0.45
CA THR A 683 -21.23 -30.10 0.75
C THR A 683 -21.63 -29.21 -0.42
N ILE A 684 -22.91 -28.79 -0.49
CA ILE A 684 -23.34 -27.82 -1.51
C ILE A 684 -22.60 -26.48 -1.39
N HIS A 685 -22.23 -26.09 -0.17
CA HIS A 685 -21.42 -24.91 0.10
C HIS A 685 -20.05 -24.97 -0.60
N ASP A 686 -19.49 -26.17 -0.77
CA ASP A 686 -18.22 -26.34 -1.46
C ASP A 686 -18.37 -26.18 -2.99
N ALA A 687 -19.48 -26.66 -3.55
CA ALA A 687 -19.76 -26.57 -4.99
C ALA A 687 -20.12 -25.16 -5.49
N ILE A 688 -20.63 -24.29 -4.60
CA ILE A 688 -21.00 -22.89 -4.93
C ILE A 688 -19.88 -21.89 -4.63
N ALA A 689 -18.73 -22.36 -4.17
CA ALA A 689 -17.61 -21.50 -3.87
C ALA A 689 -17.07 -20.84 -5.15
N LYS A 690 -16.73 -19.56 -5.06
CA LYS A 690 -16.30 -18.75 -6.19
C LYS A 690 -14.79 -18.64 -6.25
N ASP A 691 -14.23 -18.88 -7.42
CA ASP A 691 -12.85 -18.56 -7.72
C ASP A 691 -12.63 -17.03 -7.86
N PRO A 692 -11.41 -16.58 -8.17
CA PRO A 692 -11.12 -15.20 -8.54
C PRO A 692 -12.04 -14.62 -9.61
N LEU A 693 -12.36 -15.34 -10.67
CA LEU A 693 -13.23 -14.87 -11.74
C LEU A 693 -14.69 -14.78 -11.32
N GLY A 694 -15.03 -15.19 -10.10
CA GLY A 694 -16.41 -15.29 -9.62
C GLY A 694 -17.12 -16.55 -10.10
N ARG A 695 -16.40 -17.45 -10.78
CA ARG A 695 -16.90 -18.71 -11.34
C ARG A 695 -16.94 -19.78 -10.25
N THR A 696 -17.96 -20.63 -10.32
CA THR A 696 -18.15 -21.81 -9.46
C THR A 696 -17.75 -23.07 -10.21
N THR A 697 -17.66 -24.21 -9.52
CA THR A 697 -17.44 -25.53 -10.16
C THR A 697 -18.46 -25.79 -11.28
N LEU A 698 -19.69 -25.32 -11.11
CA LEU A 698 -20.75 -25.47 -12.12
C LEU A 698 -20.49 -24.65 -13.38
N HIS A 699 -19.85 -23.47 -13.30
CA HIS A 699 -19.46 -22.71 -14.50
C HIS A 699 -18.51 -23.53 -15.36
N TYR A 700 -17.45 -24.06 -14.75
CA TYR A 700 -16.45 -24.86 -15.45
C TYR A 700 -17.00 -26.17 -16.01
N LEU A 701 -17.89 -26.84 -15.27
CA LEU A 701 -18.59 -28.02 -15.77
C LEU A 701 -19.47 -27.69 -16.98
N MET A 702 -20.22 -26.60 -16.95
CA MET A 702 -21.08 -26.21 -18.07
C MET A 702 -20.28 -25.76 -19.30
N GLU A 703 -19.12 -25.14 -19.09
CA GLU A 703 -18.19 -24.73 -20.16
C GLU A 703 -17.51 -25.93 -20.83
N ASN A 704 -17.10 -26.93 -20.03
CA ASN A 704 -16.18 -27.97 -20.48
C ASN A 704 -16.81 -29.36 -20.64
N ALA A 705 -18.04 -29.59 -20.15
CA ALA A 705 -18.71 -30.87 -20.30
C ALA A 705 -18.95 -31.21 -21.77
N ASN A 706 -18.95 -32.51 -22.04
CA ASN A 706 -19.31 -33.10 -23.32
C ASN A 706 -20.45 -34.10 -23.05
N ALA A 707 -21.47 -34.13 -23.91
CA ALA A 707 -22.59 -35.06 -23.80
C ALA A 707 -22.17 -36.54 -23.79
N ASP A 708 -21.05 -36.87 -24.44
CA ASP A 708 -20.52 -38.23 -24.51
C ASP A 708 -19.65 -38.60 -23.29
N ASP A 709 -19.29 -37.63 -22.44
CA ASP A 709 -18.59 -37.86 -21.17
C ASP A 709 -19.59 -37.95 -20.01
N LEU A 710 -20.02 -39.18 -19.72
CA LEU A 710 -20.99 -39.45 -18.66
C LEU A 710 -20.53 -38.99 -17.27
N ASP A 711 -19.23 -38.95 -16.99
CA ASP A 711 -18.71 -38.48 -15.69
C ASP A 711 -18.94 -36.97 -15.54
N SER A 712 -18.80 -36.18 -16.61
CA SER A 712 -19.10 -34.75 -16.61
C SER A 712 -20.59 -34.47 -16.40
N ILE A 713 -21.46 -35.25 -17.06
CA ILE A 713 -22.91 -35.10 -16.93
C ILE A 713 -23.41 -35.56 -15.56
N ASP A 714 -22.84 -36.63 -15.02
CA ASP A 714 -23.10 -37.09 -13.66
C ASP A 714 -22.70 -36.02 -12.63
N ALA A 715 -21.51 -35.43 -12.77
CA ALA A 715 -21.04 -34.35 -11.89
C ALA A 715 -22.00 -33.14 -11.90
N ILE A 716 -22.46 -32.72 -13.08
CA ILE A 716 -23.48 -31.66 -13.21
C ILE A 716 -24.77 -32.06 -12.50
N ALA A 717 -25.29 -33.25 -12.77
CA ALA A 717 -26.54 -33.74 -12.20
C ALA A 717 -26.49 -33.80 -10.67
N ILE A 718 -25.38 -34.27 -10.09
CA ILE A 718 -25.20 -34.38 -8.64
C ILE A 718 -25.16 -32.98 -7.99
N ILE A 719 -24.43 -32.01 -8.56
CA ILE A 719 -24.40 -30.64 -8.04
C ILE A 719 -25.79 -30.00 -8.09
N LEU A 720 -26.51 -30.18 -9.20
CA LEU A 720 -27.88 -29.69 -9.34
C LEU A 720 -28.81 -30.35 -8.31
N GLN A 721 -28.73 -31.67 -8.13
CA GLN A 721 -29.51 -32.41 -7.15
C GLN A 721 -29.24 -31.93 -5.72
N LYS A 722 -27.97 -31.74 -5.35
CA LYS A 722 -27.56 -31.18 -4.05
C LYS A 722 -28.04 -29.74 -3.83
N SER A 723 -28.34 -29.00 -4.90
CA SER A 723 -28.88 -27.63 -4.83
C SER A 723 -30.38 -27.60 -4.50
N LEU A 724 -31.13 -28.66 -4.81
CA LEU A 724 -32.61 -28.72 -4.73
C LEU A 724 -33.21 -28.85 -3.32
N GLY A 725 -32.38 -28.89 -2.27
CA GLY A 725 -32.81 -29.01 -0.86
C GLY A 725 -32.22 -27.98 0.08
N ALA A 726 -31.40 -27.07 -0.42
CA ALA A 726 -30.78 -26.01 0.38
C ALA A 726 -31.47 -24.67 0.09
N THR A 727 -31.38 -23.69 1.00
CA THR A 727 -31.82 -22.30 0.77
C THR A 727 -31.14 -21.62 -0.43
N TYR A 728 -30.20 -22.30 -1.09
CA TYR A 728 -29.48 -21.91 -2.30
C TYR A 728 -30.18 -22.39 -3.58
N ASN A 729 -31.47 -22.05 -3.75
CA ASN A 729 -32.28 -22.35 -4.94
C ASN A 729 -31.75 -21.72 -6.26
N THR A 730 -30.51 -21.23 -6.29
CA THR A 730 -29.98 -20.26 -7.26
C THR A 730 -28.58 -20.58 -7.79
N ASN A 731 -28.08 -21.82 -7.69
CA ASN A 731 -26.71 -22.16 -8.15
C ASN A 731 -26.50 -21.86 -9.66
N LEU A 732 -27.55 -22.05 -10.47
CA LEU A 732 -27.59 -21.71 -11.89
C LEU A 732 -27.65 -20.20 -12.19
N ASP A 733 -27.94 -19.38 -11.18
CA ASP A 733 -28.07 -17.91 -11.31
C ASP A 733 -26.88 -17.17 -10.69
N ILE A 734 -25.89 -17.90 -10.16
CA ILE A 734 -24.70 -17.30 -9.60
C ILE A 734 -23.89 -16.67 -10.73
N ALA A 735 -23.91 -15.35 -10.84
CA ALA A 735 -23.09 -14.64 -11.82
C ALA A 735 -21.60 -14.61 -11.42
N ASP A 736 -20.75 -14.74 -12.43
CA ASP A 736 -19.32 -14.47 -12.40
C ASP A 736 -19.02 -12.95 -12.46
N ARG A 737 -17.73 -12.56 -12.48
CA ARG A 737 -17.32 -11.15 -12.54
C ARG A 737 -17.71 -10.44 -13.84
N GLN A 738 -18.06 -11.17 -14.90
CA GLN A 738 -18.56 -10.65 -16.16
C GLN A 738 -20.10 -10.60 -16.20
N GLY A 739 -20.77 -11.07 -15.15
CA GLY A 739 -22.23 -11.14 -15.10
C GLY A 739 -22.81 -12.39 -15.76
N LYS A 740 -21.97 -13.36 -16.19
CA LYS A 740 -22.41 -14.62 -16.79
C LYS A 740 -22.70 -15.64 -15.70
N THR A 741 -23.79 -16.37 -15.82
CA THR A 741 -24.16 -17.47 -14.91
C THR A 741 -23.78 -18.82 -15.53
N PRO A 742 -23.79 -19.95 -14.79
CA PRO A 742 -23.52 -21.26 -15.39
C PRO A 742 -24.40 -21.58 -16.59
N LEU A 743 -25.64 -21.09 -16.60
CA LEU A 743 -26.54 -21.25 -17.75
C LEU A 743 -26.07 -20.47 -18.97
N HIS A 744 -25.60 -19.23 -18.80
CA HIS A 744 -25.02 -18.45 -19.91
C HIS A 744 -23.83 -19.17 -20.51
N VAL A 745 -22.96 -19.72 -19.65
CA VAL A 745 -21.77 -20.46 -20.06
C VAL A 745 -22.17 -21.77 -20.78
N LEU A 746 -23.20 -22.48 -20.30
CA LEU A 746 -23.73 -23.66 -20.99
C LEU A 746 -24.24 -23.31 -22.39
N LEU A 747 -24.95 -22.20 -22.56
CA LEU A 747 -25.50 -21.81 -23.87
C LEU A 747 -24.43 -21.41 -24.89
N GLU A 748 -23.22 -21.09 -24.42
CA GLU A 748 -22.04 -20.87 -25.28
C GLU A 748 -21.32 -22.19 -25.63
N ASN A 749 -21.65 -23.30 -24.95
CA ASN A 749 -21.08 -24.63 -25.22
C ASN A 749 -21.73 -25.25 -26.48
N PRO A 750 -20.94 -25.70 -27.48
CA PRO A 750 -21.47 -26.28 -28.71
C PRO A 750 -22.32 -27.54 -28.50
N ASP A 751 -22.11 -28.29 -27.40
CA ASP A 751 -22.86 -29.49 -27.06
C ASP A 751 -24.06 -29.24 -26.12
N ALA A 752 -24.41 -27.97 -25.85
CA ALA A 752 -25.43 -27.59 -24.86
C ALA A 752 -26.74 -28.40 -24.95
N ALA A 753 -27.33 -28.51 -26.14
CA ALA A 753 -28.60 -29.22 -26.34
C ALA A 753 -28.49 -30.72 -26.01
N ARG A 754 -27.35 -31.34 -26.33
CA ARG A 754 -27.09 -32.75 -26.04
C ARG A 754 -26.81 -32.96 -24.55
N ILE A 755 -26.02 -32.09 -23.94
CA ILE A 755 -25.74 -32.08 -22.50
C ILE A 755 -27.04 -31.98 -21.70
N ILE A 756 -27.93 -31.03 -22.05
CA ILE A 756 -29.25 -30.88 -21.44
C ILE A 756 -30.06 -32.18 -21.60
N GLY A 757 -30.08 -32.76 -22.80
CA GLY A 757 -30.74 -34.04 -23.07
C GLY A 757 -30.24 -35.19 -22.18
N GLU A 758 -28.93 -35.28 -21.96
CA GLU A 758 -28.31 -36.30 -21.11
C GLU A 758 -28.56 -36.05 -19.61
N ILE A 759 -28.61 -34.80 -19.16
CA ILE A 759 -29.01 -34.46 -17.78
C ILE A 759 -30.46 -34.89 -17.53
N ASN A 760 -31.36 -34.65 -18.48
CA ASN A 760 -32.78 -35.01 -18.36
C ASN A 760 -33.02 -36.52 -18.19
N LYS A 761 -32.22 -37.33 -18.89
CA LYS A 761 -32.30 -38.80 -18.80
C LYS A 761 -31.99 -39.32 -17.40
N ARG A 762 -31.24 -38.58 -16.59
CA ARG A 762 -30.84 -38.96 -15.22
C ARG A 762 -31.95 -38.80 -14.17
N LYS A 763 -33.16 -38.38 -14.57
CA LYS A 763 -34.37 -38.33 -13.71
C LYS A 763 -34.12 -37.70 -12.33
N ILE A 764 -33.50 -36.53 -12.30
CA ILE A 764 -33.29 -35.77 -11.07
C ILE A 764 -34.68 -35.49 -10.45
N SER A 765 -34.98 -36.11 -9.30
CA SER A 765 -36.29 -35.95 -8.66
C SER A 765 -36.38 -34.57 -8.02
N TYR A 766 -37.14 -33.66 -8.63
CA TYR A 766 -37.40 -32.33 -8.09
C TYR A 766 -38.36 -32.43 -6.89
N GLY A 767 -37.81 -32.44 -5.68
CA GLY A 767 -38.58 -32.20 -4.45
C GLY A 767 -39.02 -30.74 -4.40
N TYR A 768 -40.30 -30.51 -4.08
CA TYR A 768 -40.96 -29.20 -3.99
C TYR A 768 -40.15 -28.13 -3.21
N MET A 769 -39.97 -26.94 -3.80
CA MET A 769 -40.25 -25.62 -3.19
C MET A 769 -40.07 -24.46 -4.19
N TYR A 770 -41.01 -23.51 -4.16
CA TYR A 770 -41.18 -22.28 -4.96
C TYR A 770 -40.03 -21.82 -5.89
N GLY A 771 -40.35 -21.70 -7.20
CA GLY A 771 -39.49 -21.11 -8.25
C GLY A 771 -39.23 -22.04 -9.46
N VAL A 772 -39.58 -23.32 -9.34
CA VAL A 772 -39.12 -24.41 -10.23
C VAL A 772 -39.90 -24.54 -11.57
N ASN A 773 -40.95 -23.74 -11.80
CA ASN A 773 -41.78 -23.89 -13.00
C ASN A 773 -41.07 -23.46 -14.30
N GLU A 774 -40.12 -22.53 -14.26
CA GLU A 774 -39.43 -22.05 -15.49
C GLU A 774 -38.25 -22.95 -15.90
N MET A 775 -37.50 -23.51 -14.93
CA MET A 775 -36.45 -24.52 -15.21
C MET A 775 -37.04 -25.86 -15.68
N GLN A 776 -38.17 -26.30 -15.12
CA GLN A 776 -38.84 -27.52 -15.61
C GLN A 776 -39.28 -27.39 -17.07
N HIS A 777 -39.55 -26.18 -17.56
CA HIS A 777 -39.87 -25.95 -18.96
C HIS A 777 -38.63 -25.93 -19.86
N PHE A 778 -37.52 -25.32 -19.41
CA PHE A 778 -36.25 -25.33 -20.14
C PHE A 778 -35.68 -26.75 -20.35
N PHE A 779 -35.77 -27.59 -19.33
CA PHE A 779 -35.28 -28.97 -19.37
C PHE A 779 -36.26 -29.96 -20.03
N LYS A 780 -37.57 -29.67 -20.16
CA LYS A 780 -38.52 -30.62 -20.78
C LYS A 780 -38.56 -30.60 -22.31
N ASP A 781 -38.20 -29.48 -22.95
CA ASP A 781 -38.22 -29.37 -24.42
C ASP A 781 -37.26 -28.27 -24.93
N PRO A 782 -35.94 -28.55 -24.99
CA PRO A 782 -34.94 -27.55 -25.38
C PRO A 782 -35.07 -27.08 -26.83
N SER A 783 -35.82 -27.80 -27.68
CA SER A 783 -36.03 -27.47 -29.10
C SER A 783 -36.97 -26.29 -29.35
N LYS A 784 -37.67 -25.82 -28.32
CA LYS A 784 -38.68 -24.75 -28.41
C LYS A 784 -38.18 -23.34 -28.11
N TYR A 785 -36.90 -23.18 -27.75
CA TYR A 785 -36.37 -21.87 -27.38
C TYR A 785 -35.34 -21.39 -28.39
N THR A 786 -35.65 -20.30 -29.08
CA THR A 786 -34.66 -19.58 -29.89
C THR A 786 -33.65 -18.86 -28.97
N LYS A 787 -32.45 -18.55 -29.50
CA LYS A 787 -31.41 -17.82 -28.74
C LYS A 787 -31.94 -16.52 -28.11
N GLY A 788 -32.86 -15.82 -28.78
CA GLY A 788 -33.49 -14.59 -28.27
C GLY A 788 -34.55 -14.82 -27.18
N GLU A 789 -35.23 -15.97 -27.15
CA GLU A 789 -36.19 -16.31 -26.08
C GLU A 789 -35.47 -16.80 -24.81
N LEU A 790 -34.29 -17.39 -24.98
CA LEU A 790 -33.39 -17.73 -23.87
C LEU A 790 -32.86 -16.50 -23.15
N ASP A 791 -32.49 -15.46 -23.90
CA ASP A 791 -32.09 -14.16 -23.35
C ASP A 791 -33.26 -13.49 -22.59
N GLN A 792 -34.51 -13.74 -22.99
CA GLN A 792 -35.71 -13.24 -22.31
C GLN A 792 -35.98 -13.94 -20.97
N VAL A 793 -35.83 -15.26 -20.88
CA VAL A 793 -35.98 -16.03 -19.62
C VAL A 793 -34.95 -15.56 -18.58
N VAL A 794 -33.71 -15.31 -19.02
CA VAL A 794 -32.66 -14.71 -18.19
C VAL A 794 -33.01 -13.27 -17.76
N SER A 795 -33.60 -12.46 -18.64
CA SER A 795 -34.00 -11.08 -18.31
C SER A 795 -35.15 -11.01 -17.28
N LEU A 796 -36.02 -12.02 -17.26
CA LEU A 796 -37.12 -12.15 -16.32
C LEU A 796 -36.62 -12.48 -14.90
N GLY A 797 -35.51 -13.22 -14.78
CA GLY A 797 -34.82 -13.43 -13.51
C GLY A 797 -34.26 -12.14 -12.89
N LYS A 798 -33.79 -11.19 -13.71
CA LYS A 798 -33.28 -9.88 -13.25
C LYS A 798 -34.39 -8.92 -12.81
N SER A 799 -35.59 -9.02 -13.38
CA SER A 799 -36.67 -8.05 -13.17
C SER A 799 -37.54 -8.33 -11.93
N ARG A 800 -37.45 -9.50 -11.29
CA ARG A 800 -38.14 -9.82 -10.03
C ARG A 800 -37.43 -9.37 -8.74
N GLN A 801 -36.27 -8.70 -8.83
CA GLN A 801 -35.62 -8.06 -7.67
C GLN A 801 -36.04 -6.59 -7.42
N ILE A 802 -37.03 -6.07 -8.15
CA ILE A 802 -37.56 -4.72 -7.90
C ILE A 802 -38.96 -4.82 -7.26
N LYS A 803 -39.01 -4.36 -5.99
CA LYS A 803 -40.16 -4.19 -5.07
C LYS A 803 -40.54 -5.41 -4.22
N LEU A 804 -39.92 -5.49 -3.05
CA LEU A 804 -40.66 -5.73 -1.81
C LEU A 804 -40.89 -4.38 -1.14
N LYS A 805 -42.15 -4.05 -0.89
CA LYS A 805 -42.58 -2.94 -0.02
C LYS A 805 -42.29 -3.27 1.43
#